data_AF-E0VJN9-F1
#
_entry.id   AF-E0VJN9-F1
#
_cell.length_a   1.000
_cell.length_b   1.000
_cell.length_c   1.000
_cell.angle_alpha   90.00
_cell.angle_beta   90.00
_cell.angle_gamma   90.00
#
_symmetry.space_group_name_H-M   'P 1'
#
loop_
_entity.id
_entity.type
_entity.pdbx_description
1 polymer ?
#
loop_
_entity_poly.entity_id
_entity_poly.type
_entity_poly.pdbx_seq_one_letter_code
_entity_poly.pdbx_strand_id
1 'polypeptide(L)'
;MFWHLKNRIKEETGNDVDLIPSIVNSSHTKLSKDKQSESSTSLGSFTIDSSKEEEEEGKSNLDMKLADGKVITPKEFKKLESKEEEWRKKLEKKEEKLVLKLKKAEENWKKQLDEKEKELREALDKKESEIKLLEVERDNLKLKNIELEENSLKATDYQKKIYQYQEDIDQLQGFQTQEMAKIKHLLLVKEQELAQKEKIIKENTIQLNALKSEVSRLSNYEQKYEKIQDDLESLRHSYDLEKSQLTSKLAEKEEDVRHLKDRVILLEERANSEPMSKMTIDERIQKLLGERALFERRLEEAHVHLLQIKSSWSSKIESLETQVGRLCRQASEESSEKRRAEKERDDLLLKINRLESDYESVKSDCESTRDKLKILKIEKDALEDEMKILKIKKEDDVENYEFKISALVKSSSSLEQTLAEKMKEIDEKDEKIKNLEMEVMEKINTNTKLESKLIEINNELESGKKLYEEMNRKLEKEKGEKDDMMMRNAQISQKIELTKQKLRKQELESNELNSKINELEEKLNDKEKLLNSVLNEKKELNANFIKLEKIHKDREMNTSEEKELKNKVSQLENDIFEKNKNIKILQQRLSDIKKTLQRELKVPSTAIDPGGSESSDKYVLKQESLQQLSVTSSSGVGGFRNDDNNYEESRDDVNFKYLKHVLMKFLTSRECEAQHLTRAVATLLRFSAEEEKLLKETLEWKMSWFGTKPDLGNGQTAKSIPPR
;
A
#
# COMPACT_ATOMS: atom_id res chain seq x y z
N MET A 1 44.10 -16.36 -4.63
CA MET A 1 45.00 -15.46 -3.87
C MET A 1 46.47 -15.88 -3.92
N PHE A 2 46.86 -17.08 -3.44
CA PHE A 2 48.29 -17.51 -3.38
C PHE A 2 49.11 -17.41 -4.68
N TRP A 3 48.49 -17.50 -5.87
CA TRP A 3 49.20 -17.39 -7.15
C TRP A 3 49.83 -16.01 -7.38
N HIS A 4 49.15 -14.91 -7.06
CA HIS A 4 49.68 -13.56 -7.25
C HIS A 4 50.86 -13.25 -6.32
N LEU A 5 50.85 -13.79 -5.10
CA LEU A 5 51.98 -13.65 -4.17
C LEU A 5 53.24 -14.33 -4.72
N LYS A 6 53.08 -15.50 -5.37
CA LYS A 6 54.19 -16.24 -5.99
C LYS A 6 54.79 -15.52 -7.21
N ASN A 7 53.97 -14.82 -7.99
CA ASN A 7 54.48 -14.01 -9.10
C ASN A 7 55.16 -12.73 -8.60
N ARG A 8 54.60 -12.04 -7.59
CA ARG A 8 55.19 -10.81 -7.05
C ARG A 8 56.59 -11.02 -6.47
N ILE A 9 56.79 -12.10 -5.72
CA ILE A 9 58.13 -12.50 -5.23
C ILE A 9 59.10 -12.75 -6.40
N LYS A 10 58.62 -13.29 -7.52
CA LYS A 10 59.42 -13.56 -8.73
C LYS A 10 59.76 -12.30 -9.53
N GLU A 11 59.01 -11.21 -9.37
CA GLU A 11 59.33 -9.89 -9.95
C GLU A 11 60.24 -9.07 -9.03
N GLU A 12 60.12 -9.22 -7.71
CA GLU A 12 60.93 -8.50 -6.72
C GLU A 12 62.35 -9.09 -6.56
N THR A 13 62.58 -10.38 -6.84
CA THR A 13 63.93 -10.97 -6.97
C THR A 13 64.34 -11.13 -8.43
N GLY A 14 64.93 -10.08 -9.01
CA GLY A 14 65.58 -10.17 -10.32
C GLY A 14 66.70 -11.22 -10.33
N ASN A 15 66.86 -11.93 -11.45
CA ASN A 15 67.87 -12.99 -11.58
C ASN A 15 69.29 -12.43 -11.40
N ASP A 16 70.06 -13.00 -10.47
CA ASP A 16 71.52 -13.05 -10.63
C ASP A 16 72.18 -14.25 -9.90
N VAL A 17 73.18 -14.82 -10.57
CA VAL A 17 74.21 -15.77 -10.10
C VAL A 17 73.79 -17.05 -9.33
N ASP A 18 73.86 -18.19 -10.04
CA ASP A 18 74.22 -19.49 -9.44
C ASP A 18 75.68 -19.46 -8.93
N LEU A 19 75.93 -19.63 -7.61
CA LEU A 19 77.25 -20.10 -7.14
C LEU A 19 77.26 -20.74 -5.73
N ILE A 20 77.29 -22.09 -5.70
CA ILE A 20 77.89 -22.97 -4.67
C ILE A 20 77.23 -23.03 -3.26
N PRO A 21 77.01 -24.24 -2.68
CA PRO A 21 76.33 -24.43 -1.39
C PRO A 21 77.28 -24.48 -0.18
N SER A 22 76.79 -24.15 1.03
CA SER A 22 77.54 -24.37 2.28
C SER A 22 76.69 -24.55 3.55
N ILE A 23 76.77 -25.76 4.12
CA ILE A 23 77.01 -26.08 5.55
C ILE A 23 76.09 -25.47 6.64
N VAL A 24 75.30 -26.38 7.23
CA VAL A 24 74.71 -26.36 8.57
C VAL A 24 75.69 -25.93 9.68
N ASN A 25 75.28 -25.05 10.61
CA ASN A 25 75.81 -25.10 11.99
C ASN A 25 74.98 -24.35 13.06
N SER A 26 75.17 -24.78 14.32
CA SER A 26 74.91 -24.11 15.63
C SER A 26 73.75 -23.08 15.76
N SER A 27 72.66 -23.28 16.53
CA SER A 27 72.46 -23.72 17.93
C SER A 27 72.57 -22.62 19.02
N HIS A 28 71.76 -22.76 20.09
CA HIS A 28 71.72 -21.98 21.36
C HIS A 28 71.25 -20.50 21.26
N THR A 29 70.43 -19.91 22.15
CA THR A 29 69.66 -20.31 23.38
C THR A 29 68.28 -19.56 23.38
N LYS A 30 67.35 -19.54 24.36
CA LYS A 30 67.35 -19.80 25.84
C LYS A 30 65.89 -19.87 26.39
N LEU A 31 65.62 -20.82 27.32
CA LEU A 31 64.71 -20.76 28.52
C LEU A 31 63.25 -20.18 28.43
N SER A 32 62.23 -20.62 29.21
CA SER A 32 62.09 -21.75 30.17
C SER A 32 60.63 -21.94 30.68
N LYS A 33 60.40 -23.07 31.38
CA LYS A 33 59.24 -23.47 32.22
C LYS A 33 57.95 -23.84 31.47
N ASP A 34 57.27 -24.98 31.67
CA ASP A 34 57.08 -25.99 32.75
C ASP A 34 55.74 -25.90 33.50
N LYS A 35 54.96 -26.98 33.34
CA LYS A 35 54.20 -27.75 34.34
C LYS A 35 53.63 -27.03 35.58
N GLN A 36 52.36 -27.35 35.87
CA GLN A 36 52.05 -28.22 37.02
C GLN A 36 50.84 -29.13 36.74
N SER A 37 50.81 -30.24 37.45
CA SER A 37 49.65 -31.09 37.72
C SER A 37 49.40 -31.05 39.23
N GLU A 38 48.15 -31.00 39.69
CA GLU A 38 47.66 -31.85 40.80
C GLU A 38 46.17 -31.67 41.11
N SER A 39 45.69 -32.61 41.91
CA SER A 39 44.35 -33.17 42.10
C SER A 39 43.32 -32.38 42.93
N SER A 40 42.05 -32.78 42.72
CA SER A 40 41.00 -33.02 43.74
C SER A 40 40.40 -31.87 44.59
N THR A 41 39.08 -31.66 44.44
CA THR A 41 38.03 -31.74 45.49
C THR A 41 36.67 -31.59 44.78
N SER A 42 35.63 -32.40 44.97
CA SER A 42 34.90 -32.86 46.17
C SER A 42 33.72 -31.95 46.55
N LEU A 43 32.53 -32.28 46.04
CA LEU A 43 31.17 -31.91 46.46
C LEU A 43 30.20 -32.86 45.71
N GLY A 44 29.17 -33.46 46.29
CA GLY A 44 28.75 -33.45 47.69
C GLY A 44 27.46 -34.26 47.90
N SER A 45 27.47 -35.55 47.55
CA SER A 45 26.27 -36.41 47.58
C SER A 45 25.85 -36.77 49.00
N PHE A 46 24.92 -36.00 49.57
CA PHE A 46 24.26 -36.31 50.85
C PHE A 46 23.29 -37.49 50.71
N THR A 47 23.73 -38.69 51.11
CA THR A 47 22.83 -39.78 51.53
C THR A 47 22.94 -39.92 53.05
N ILE A 48 21.88 -39.56 53.77
CA ILE A 48 21.85 -39.60 55.23
C ILE A 48 21.77 -41.05 55.71
N ASP A 49 22.74 -41.45 56.54
CA ASP A 49 22.68 -42.68 57.33
C ASP A 49 21.66 -42.51 58.47
N SER A 50 20.80 -43.51 58.66
CA SER A 50 19.90 -43.64 59.82
C SER A 50 19.39 -45.07 59.95
N SER A 51 20.17 -45.87 60.67
CA SER A 51 19.67 -46.70 61.77
C SER A 51 18.57 -47.73 61.45
N LYS A 52 19.00 -48.95 61.13
CA LYS A 52 18.25 -50.18 61.46
C LYS A 52 19.18 -51.26 62.02
N GLU A 53 19.61 -51.05 63.26
CA GLU A 53 19.83 -52.16 64.19
C GLU A 53 18.50 -52.39 64.92
N GLU A 54 17.93 -53.58 64.77
CA GLU A 54 16.84 -54.05 65.63
C GLU A 54 17.47 -54.98 66.68
N GLU A 55 17.76 -54.43 67.86
CA GLU A 55 18.17 -55.23 69.02
C GLU A 55 16.99 -56.08 69.52
N GLU A 56 17.08 -57.40 69.43
CA GLU A 56 16.26 -58.27 70.29
C GLU A 56 16.94 -58.50 71.66
N GLU A 57 16.24 -58.05 72.70
CA GLU A 57 16.16 -58.68 74.03
C GLU A 57 17.42 -58.72 74.93
N GLY A 58 18.00 -57.56 75.21
CA GLY A 58 18.93 -57.35 76.34
C GLY A 58 18.27 -57.04 77.70
N LYS A 59 17.32 -57.86 78.21
CA LYS A 59 16.61 -57.54 79.48
C LYS A 59 17.23 -58.12 80.75
N SER A 60 18.10 -57.27 81.32
CA SER A 60 18.56 -57.21 82.72
C SER A 60 17.79 -58.00 83.80
N ASN A 61 18.54 -58.75 84.60
CA ASN A 61 18.10 -59.31 85.88
C ASN A 61 18.58 -58.42 87.06
N LEU A 62 17.72 -57.54 87.60
CA LEU A 62 17.85 -56.99 88.96
C LEU A 62 16.56 -56.29 89.44
N ASP A 63 16.26 -56.38 90.74
CA ASP A 63 15.11 -55.72 91.37
C ASP A 63 15.23 -54.17 91.37
N MET A 64 14.20 -53.46 90.90
CA MET A 64 14.03 -52.02 91.14
C MET A 64 13.04 -51.76 92.30
N LYS A 65 13.56 -51.28 93.42
CA LYS A 65 12.78 -50.62 94.48
C LYS A 65 13.06 -49.11 94.45
N LEU A 66 12.00 -48.30 94.43
CA LEU A 66 12.11 -46.84 94.52
C LEU A 66 12.17 -46.38 96.00
N ALA A 67 12.75 -45.20 96.20
CA ALA A 67 13.52 -44.87 97.41
C ALA A 67 12.75 -44.52 98.69
N ASP A 68 11.43 -44.74 98.77
CA ASP A 68 10.59 -44.35 99.93
C ASP A 68 9.67 -45.49 100.45
N GLY A 69 10.15 -46.74 100.35
CA GLY A 69 9.66 -47.89 101.14
C GLY A 69 8.24 -48.41 100.91
N LYS A 70 7.36 -47.69 100.20
CA LYS A 70 5.98 -48.08 99.92
C LYS A 70 5.83 -48.75 98.55
N VAL A 71 5.26 -49.96 98.55
CA VAL A 71 4.89 -50.71 97.35
C VAL A 71 3.64 -50.07 96.72
N ILE A 72 3.74 -49.67 95.46
CA ILE A 72 2.60 -49.16 94.66
C ILE A 72 1.56 -50.27 94.52
N THR A 73 0.29 -50.00 94.82
CA THR A 73 -0.74 -51.05 94.76
C THR A 73 -1.15 -51.35 93.31
N PRO A 74 -1.60 -52.58 92.98
CA PRO A 74 -1.96 -52.95 91.60
C PRO A 74 -3.07 -52.07 90.96
N LYS A 75 -3.89 -51.38 91.76
CA LYS A 75 -4.91 -50.44 91.28
C LYS A 75 -4.34 -49.07 90.89
N GLU A 76 -3.20 -48.69 91.47
CA GLU A 76 -2.48 -47.47 91.12
C GLU A 76 -1.61 -47.70 89.90
N PHE A 77 -0.96 -48.87 89.81
CA PHE A 77 -0.25 -49.31 88.60
C PHE A 77 -1.17 -49.29 87.37
N LYS A 78 -2.35 -49.95 87.42
CA LYS A 78 -3.32 -49.92 86.31
C LYS A 78 -3.85 -48.52 85.96
N LYS A 79 -3.85 -47.57 86.90
CA LYS A 79 -4.25 -46.17 86.64
C LYS A 79 -3.12 -45.34 86.02
N LEU A 80 -1.86 -45.68 86.29
CA LEU A 80 -0.69 -45.09 85.64
C LEU A 80 -0.52 -45.68 84.23
N GLU A 81 -0.57 -47.01 84.10
CA GLU A 81 -0.59 -47.77 82.86
C GLU A 81 -1.69 -47.28 81.91
N SER A 82 -2.95 -47.18 82.36
CA SER A 82 -4.04 -46.65 81.53
C SER A 82 -3.88 -45.17 81.16
N LYS A 83 -3.11 -44.38 81.93
CA LYS A 83 -2.77 -42.99 81.57
C LYS A 83 -1.60 -42.94 80.59
N GLU A 84 -0.59 -43.79 80.77
CA GLU A 84 0.52 -43.95 79.85
C GLU A 84 0.02 -44.40 78.48
N GLU A 85 -0.90 -45.36 78.45
CA GLU A 85 -1.60 -45.82 77.25
C GLU A 85 -2.38 -44.69 76.55
N GLU A 86 -3.07 -43.83 77.33
CA GLU A 86 -3.70 -42.62 76.80
C GLU A 86 -2.67 -41.59 76.27
N TRP A 87 -1.55 -41.40 76.95
CA TRP A 87 -0.49 -40.47 76.53
C TRP A 87 0.26 -40.98 75.30
N ARG A 88 0.56 -42.28 75.22
CA ARG A 88 1.07 -42.97 74.03
C ARG A 88 0.12 -42.75 72.85
N LYS A 89 -1.17 -43.06 73.00
CA LYS A 89 -2.18 -42.84 71.94
C LYS A 89 -2.43 -41.36 71.60
N LYS A 90 -2.07 -40.41 72.47
CA LYS A 90 -2.08 -38.95 72.19
C LYS A 90 -0.78 -38.47 71.54
N LEU A 91 0.34 -39.14 71.79
CA LEU A 91 1.65 -38.89 71.21
C LEU A 91 1.72 -39.48 69.80
N GLU A 92 1.38 -40.75 69.63
CA GLU A 92 1.15 -41.46 68.37
C GLU A 92 0.25 -40.64 67.44
N LYS A 93 -0.94 -40.22 67.90
CA LYS A 93 -1.85 -39.36 67.11
C LYS A 93 -1.38 -37.92 66.88
N LYS A 94 -0.26 -37.50 67.47
CA LYS A 94 0.46 -36.27 67.10
C LYS A 94 1.57 -36.58 66.10
N GLU A 95 2.30 -37.68 66.29
CA GLU A 95 3.35 -38.17 65.40
C GLU A 95 2.78 -38.53 64.03
N GLU A 96 1.69 -39.30 63.96
CA GLU A 96 0.90 -39.53 62.74
C GLU A 96 0.56 -38.22 62.02
N LYS A 97 0.15 -37.18 62.76
CA LYS A 97 -0.23 -35.88 62.19
C LYS A 97 0.98 -35.04 61.78
N LEU A 98 2.14 -35.22 62.41
CA LEU A 98 3.40 -34.59 62.01
C LEU A 98 3.98 -35.29 60.79
N VAL A 99 3.99 -36.62 60.75
CA VAL A 99 4.37 -37.44 59.59
C VAL A 99 3.45 -37.16 58.40
N LEU A 100 2.14 -37.04 58.60
CA LEU A 100 1.20 -36.69 57.53
C LEU A 100 1.37 -35.23 57.05
N LYS A 101 1.82 -34.31 57.93
CA LYS A 101 2.20 -32.94 57.53
C LYS A 101 3.53 -32.93 56.76
N LEU A 102 4.53 -33.69 57.20
CA LEU A 102 5.81 -33.86 56.52
C LEU A 102 5.60 -34.44 55.12
N LYS A 103 4.91 -35.59 55.01
CA LYS A 103 4.58 -36.20 53.71
C LYS A 103 3.84 -35.24 52.77
N LYS A 104 2.92 -34.42 53.27
CA LYS A 104 2.25 -33.39 52.46
C LYS A 104 3.15 -32.21 52.10
N ALA A 105 4.10 -31.84 52.95
CA ALA A 105 5.11 -30.82 52.63
C ALA A 105 6.11 -31.35 51.60
N GLU A 106 6.60 -32.58 51.75
CA GLU A 106 7.45 -33.31 50.80
C GLU A 106 6.75 -33.47 49.44
N GLU A 107 5.47 -33.88 49.42
CA GLU A 107 4.67 -34.01 48.21
C GLU A 107 4.46 -32.65 47.51
N ASN A 108 4.25 -31.57 48.28
CA ASN A 108 4.13 -30.21 47.73
C ASN A 108 5.48 -29.67 47.21
N TRP A 109 6.57 -29.87 47.94
CA TRP A 109 7.92 -29.50 47.48
C TRP A 109 8.32 -30.28 46.23
N LYS A 110 8.00 -31.58 46.17
CA LYS A 110 8.21 -32.39 44.98
C LYS A 110 7.41 -31.85 43.79
N LYS A 111 6.12 -31.55 43.95
CA LYS A 111 5.32 -30.92 42.89
C LYS A 111 5.91 -29.59 42.43
N GLN A 112 6.36 -28.73 43.34
CA GLN A 112 7.02 -27.47 42.99
C GLN A 112 8.35 -27.69 42.25
N LEU A 113 9.10 -28.74 42.58
CA LEU A 113 10.32 -29.12 41.86
C LEU A 113 10.00 -29.66 40.46
N ASP A 114 9.05 -30.59 40.35
CA ASP A 114 8.59 -31.18 39.08
C ASP A 114 8.04 -30.08 38.14
N GLU A 115 7.27 -29.11 38.67
CA GLU A 115 6.74 -27.96 37.94
C GLU A 115 7.86 -26.99 37.48
N LYS A 116 8.88 -26.76 38.33
CA LYS A 116 10.03 -25.93 37.97
C LYS A 116 10.97 -26.61 36.97
N GLU A 117 11.14 -27.92 37.04
CA GLU A 117 11.86 -28.67 36.01
C GLU A 117 11.13 -28.61 34.66
N LYS A 118 9.78 -28.70 34.68
CA LYS A 118 8.95 -28.51 33.49
C LYS A 118 9.07 -27.10 32.90
N GLU A 119 9.00 -26.04 33.72
CA GLU A 119 9.23 -24.66 33.26
C GLU A 119 10.61 -24.49 32.60
N LEU A 120 11.66 -25.07 33.19
CA LEU A 120 13.02 -25.00 32.65
C LEU A 120 13.18 -25.78 31.34
N ARG A 121 12.56 -26.97 31.23
CA ARG A 121 12.50 -27.75 29.97
C ARG A 121 11.79 -26.96 28.87
N GLU A 122 10.60 -26.42 29.17
CA GLU A 122 9.85 -25.60 28.20
C GLU A 122 10.62 -24.33 27.77
N ALA A 123 11.44 -23.74 28.65
CA ALA A 123 12.29 -22.61 28.32
C ALA A 123 13.48 -23.01 27.44
N LEU A 124 14.06 -24.19 27.68
CA LEU A 124 15.10 -24.79 26.85
C LEU A 124 14.60 -25.11 25.45
N ASP A 125 13.44 -25.78 25.33
CA ASP A 125 12.81 -26.12 24.06
C ASP A 125 12.55 -24.87 23.20
N LYS A 126 12.02 -23.81 23.83
CA LYS A 126 11.81 -22.50 23.18
C LYS A 126 13.11 -21.88 22.67
N LYS A 127 14.19 -21.94 23.45
CA LYS A 127 15.52 -21.43 23.05
C LYS A 127 16.19 -22.30 21.97
N GLU A 128 16.00 -23.61 21.98
CA GLU A 128 16.43 -24.48 20.89
C GLU A 128 15.68 -24.17 19.59
N SER A 129 14.36 -23.95 19.64
CA SER A 129 13.56 -23.54 18.47
C SER A 129 14.02 -22.19 17.89
N GLU A 130 14.33 -21.22 18.76
CA GLU A 130 14.85 -19.91 18.38
C GLU A 130 16.23 -20.00 17.71
N ILE A 131 17.14 -20.80 18.27
CA ILE A 131 18.46 -21.08 17.68
C ILE A 131 18.30 -21.72 16.29
N LYS A 132 17.46 -22.76 16.17
CA LYS A 132 17.21 -23.45 14.88
C LYS A 132 16.65 -22.50 13.82
N LEU A 133 15.81 -21.53 14.19
CA LEU A 133 15.32 -20.50 13.27
C LEU A 133 16.47 -19.58 12.79
N LEU A 134 17.30 -19.10 13.73
CA LEU A 134 18.42 -18.20 13.45
C LEU A 134 19.52 -18.87 12.62
N GLU A 135 19.73 -20.18 12.77
CA GLU A 135 20.66 -20.92 11.91
C GLU A 135 20.16 -21.04 10.46
N VAL A 136 18.87 -21.25 10.26
CA VAL A 136 18.24 -21.25 8.92
C VAL A 136 18.30 -19.85 8.29
N GLU A 137 18.03 -18.79 9.06
CA GLU A 137 18.16 -17.41 8.57
C GLU A 137 19.61 -17.07 8.20
N ARG A 138 20.57 -17.41 9.08
CA ARG A 138 22.02 -17.28 8.83
C ARG A 138 22.44 -17.95 7.52
N ASP A 139 21.96 -19.17 7.25
CA ASP A 139 22.39 -19.92 6.06
C ASP A 139 21.67 -19.46 4.79
N ASN A 140 20.43 -18.99 4.88
CA ASN A 140 19.78 -18.24 3.78
C ASN A 140 20.53 -16.94 3.44
N LEU A 141 21.00 -16.19 4.45
CA LEU A 141 21.80 -14.98 4.25
C LEU A 141 23.16 -15.29 3.60
N LYS A 142 23.82 -16.41 3.96
CA LYS A 142 25.05 -16.87 3.28
C LYS A 142 24.80 -17.17 1.81
N LEU A 143 23.75 -17.93 1.47
CA LEU A 143 23.41 -18.26 0.09
C LEU A 143 23.17 -16.99 -0.74
N LYS A 144 22.41 -16.04 -0.19
CA LYS A 144 22.15 -14.75 -0.83
C LYS A 144 23.41 -13.89 -0.99
N ASN A 145 24.35 -13.96 -0.04
CA ASN A 145 25.64 -13.26 -0.18
C ASN A 145 26.51 -13.88 -1.28
N ILE A 146 26.53 -15.21 -1.41
CA ILE A 146 27.24 -15.91 -2.50
C ILE A 146 26.64 -15.52 -3.86
N GLU A 147 25.31 -15.47 -3.98
CA GLU A 147 24.63 -15.01 -5.19
C GLU A 147 24.98 -13.55 -5.55
N LEU A 148 25.07 -12.67 -4.55
CA LEU A 148 25.51 -11.28 -4.74
C LEU A 148 26.98 -11.17 -5.14
N GLU A 149 27.87 -11.99 -4.59
CA GLU A 149 29.29 -12.07 -4.98
C GLU A 149 29.45 -12.58 -6.42
N GLU A 150 28.70 -13.62 -6.82
CA GLU A 150 28.65 -14.07 -8.20
C GLU A 150 28.15 -12.99 -9.16
N ASN A 151 27.08 -12.29 -8.82
CA ASN A 151 26.48 -11.27 -9.68
C ASN A 151 27.35 -10.02 -9.76
N SER A 152 28.07 -9.69 -8.69
CA SER A 152 29.16 -8.70 -8.68
C SER A 152 30.30 -9.11 -9.62
N LEU A 153 30.77 -10.35 -9.54
CA LEU A 153 31.82 -10.87 -10.42
C LEU A 153 31.41 -10.78 -11.91
N LYS A 154 30.20 -11.27 -12.24
CA LYS A 154 29.61 -11.16 -13.58
C LYS A 154 29.57 -9.71 -14.06
N ALA A 155 29.16 -8.76 -13.21
CA ALA A 155 29.17 -7.34 -13.53
C ALA A 155 30.59 -6.80 -13.84
N THR A 156 31.61 -7.18 -13.05
CA THR A 156 33.01 -6.78 -13.36
C THR A 156 33.52 -7.37 -14.67
N ASP A 157 33.08 -8.57 -15.06
CA ASP A 157 33.47 -9.19 -16.33
C ASP A 157 32.77 -8.56 -17.53
N TYR A 158 31.51 -8.12 -17.39
CA TYR A 158 30.87 -7.26 -18.39
C TYR A 158 31.58 -5.91 -18.50
N GLN A 159 31.98 -5.30 -17.38
CA GLN A 159 32.72 -4.03 -17.40
C GLN A 159 34.08 -4.15 -18.11
N LYS A 160 34.84 -5.23 -17.87
CA LYS A 160 36.09 -5.54 -18.59
C LYS A 160 35.86 -5.67 -20.11
N LYS A 161 34.79 -6.37 -20.52
CA LYS A 161 34.44 -6.51 -21.95
C LYS A 161 34.08 -5.17 -22.59
N ILE A 162 33.37 -4.30 -21.88
CA ILE A 162 33.06 -2.94 -22.36
C ILE A 162 34.33 -2.12 -22.56
N TYR A 163 35.30 -2.18 -21.63
CA TYR A 163 36.59 -1.51 -21.82
C TYR A 163 37.38 -2.10 -22.99
N GLN A 164 37.43 -3.43 -23.16
CA GLN A 164 38.09 -4.05 -24.31
C GLN A 164 37.47 -3.58 -25.64
N TYR A 165 36.13 -3.58 -25.75
CA TYR A 165 35.46 -3.10 -26.96
C TYR A 165 35.71 -1.61 -27.22
N GLN A 166 35.91 -0.77 -26.19
CA GLN A 166 36.32 0.62 -26.38
C GLN A 166 37.76 0.71 -26.89
N GLU A 167 38.70 -0.04 -26.32
CA GLU A 167 40.09 -0.09 -26.81
C GLU A 167 40.18 -0.61 -28.25
N ASP A 168 39.35 -1.60 -28.61
CA ASP A 168 39.27 -2.14 -29.98
C ASP A 168 38.71 -1.09 -30.96
N ILE A 169 37.68 -0.32 -30.56
CA ILE A 169 37.11 0.79 -31.33
C ILE A 169 38.13 1.91 -31.53
N ASP A 170 38.83 2.32 -30.47
CA ASP A 170 39.83 3.39 -30.51
C ASP A 170 41.03 3.00 -31.41
N GLN A 171 41.44 1.72 -31.39
CA GLN A 171 42.43 1.17 -32.31
C GLN A 171 41.95 1.20 -33.77
N LEU A 172 40.72 0.74 -34.04
CA LEU A 172 40.13 0.76 -35.39
C LEU A 172 40.00 2.19 -35.94
N GLN A 173 39.58 3.15 -35.11
CA GLN A 173 39.54 4.57 -35.47
C GLN A 173 40.95 5.14 -35.72
N GLY A 174 41.95 4.68 -34.96
CA GLY A 174 43.37 5.00 -35.19
C GLY A 174 43.87 4.50 -36.55
N PHE A 175 43.60 3.23 -36.90
CA PHE A 175 43.94 2.67 -38.21
C PHE A 175 43.21 3.41 -39.34
N GLN A 176 41.90 3.63 -39.22
CA GLN A 176 41.12 4.37 -40.22
C GLN A 176 41.67 5.79 -40.43
N THR A 177 42.08 6.48 -39.36
CA THR A 177 42.70 7.80 -39.45
C THR A 177 44.05 7.75 -40.18
N GLN A 178 44.86 6.72 -39.92
CA GLN A 178 46.14 6.52 -40.62
C GLN A 178 45.94 6.19 -42.11
N GLU A 179 44.94 5.38 -42.45
CA GLU A 179 44.61 5.05 -43.84
C GLU A 179 44.06 6.25 -44.60
N MET A 180 43.15 7.02 -43.99
CA MET A 180 42.67 8.28 -44.58
C MET A 180 43.81 9.29 -44.81
N ALA A 181 44.81 9.34 -43.92
CA ALA A 181 46.01 10.16 -44.14
C ALA A 181 46.88 9.65 -45.31
N LYS A 182 47.09 8.33 -45.43
CA LYS A 182 47.81 7.70 -46.57
C LYS A 182 47.08 7.97 -47.89
N ILE A 183 45.76 7.77 -47.94
CA ILE A 183 44.92 8.01 -49.11
C ILE A 183 44.98 9.49 -49.51
N LYS A 184 44.84 10.42 -48.55
CA LYS A 184 44.92 11.86 -48.80
C LYS A 184 46.29 12.28 -49.34
N HIS A 185 47.38 11.71 -48.83
CA HIS A 185 48.72 11.98 -49.37
C HIS A 185 48.89 11.44 -50.80
N LEU A 186 48.46 10.20 -51.06
CA LEU A 186 48.54 9.59 -52.39
C LEU A 186 47.69 10.37 -53.41
N LEU A 187 46.48 10.80 -53.03
CA LEU A 187 45.62 11.64 -53.85
C LEU A 187 46.30 12.97 -54.21
N LEU A 188 46.85 13.69 -53.21
CA LEU A 188 47.57 14.95 -53.43
C LEU A 188 48.79 14.78 -54.37
N VAL A 189 49.52 13.66 -54.25
CA VAL A 189 50.62 13.35 -55.19
C VAL A 189 50.09 13.09 -56.60
N LYS A 190 48.94 12.42 -56.76
CA LYS A 190 48.32 12.20 -58.08
C LYS A 190 47.70 13.47 -58.67
N GLU A 191 47.14 14.36 -57.87
CA GLU A 191 46.73 15.70 -58.30
C GLU A 191 47.92 16.52 -58.82
N GLN A 192 49.06 16.46 -58.12
CA GLN A 192 50.31 17.10 -58.56
C GLN A 192 50.87 16.48 -59.85
N GLU A 193 50.89 15.14 -59.99
CA GLU A 193 51.26 14.46 -61.23
C GLU A 193 50.35 14.85 -62.41
N LEU A 194 49.04 14.97 -62.17
CA LEU A 194 48.06 15.37 -63.19
C LEU A 194 48.28 16.83 -63.61
N ALA A 195 48.47 17.74 -62.67
CA ALA A 195 48.77 19.16 -62.97
C ALA A 195 50.08 19.32 -63.76
N GLN A 196 51.11 18.51 -63.47
CA GLN A 196 52.35 18.49 -64.26
C GLN A 196 52.11 17.94 -65.68
N LYS A 197 51.37 16.83 -65.82
CA LYS A 197 51.02 16.25 -67.13
C LYS A 197 50.17 17.22 -67.96
N GLU A 198 49.22 17.92 -67.36
CA GLU A 198 48.46 18.98 -68.03
C GLU A 198 49.36 20.10 -68.55
N LYS A 199 50.34 20.55 -67.75
CA LYS A 199 51.28 21.60 -68.16
C LYS A 199 52.10 21.16 -69.38
N ILE A 200 52.61 19.93 -69.37
CA ILE A 200 53.35 19.33 -70.49
C ILE A 200 52.44 19.19 -71.73
N ILE A 201 51.18 18.76 -71.56
CA ILE A 201 50.21 18.67 -72.68
C ILE A 201 49.91 20.05 -73.27
N LYS A 202 49.76 21.08 -72.43
CA LYS A 202 49.54 22.48 -72.86
C LYS A 202 50.76 23.01 -73.65
N GLU A 203 51.97 22.78 -73.15
CA GLU A 203 53.23 23.14 -73.81
C GLU A 203 53.41 22.41 -75.15
N ASN A 204 53.20 21.09 -75.19
CA ASN A 204 53.27 20.30 -76.42
C ASN A 204 52.18 20.73 -77.43
N THR A 205 50.98 21.11 -76.97
CA THR A 205 49.91 21.61 -77.85
C THR A 205 50.29 22.95 -78.49
N ILE A 206 50.96 23.84 -77.75
CA ILE A 206 51.48 25.11 -78.28
C ILE A 206 52.58 24.84 -79.32
N GLN A 207 53.53 23.96 -79.03
CA GLN A 207 54.59 23.56 -79.98
C GLN A 207 54.01 22.92 -81.26
N LEU A 208 53.04 22.01 -81.11
CA LEU A 208 52.38 21.33 -82.22
C LEU A 208 51.60 22.32 -83.12
N ASN A 209 50.95 23.33 -82.53
CA ASN A 209 50.29 24.38 -83.29
C ASN A 209 51.28 25.32 -83.99
N ALA A 210 52.41 25.64 -83.35
CA ALA A 210 53.50 26.39 -84.00
C ALA A 210 54.07 25.61 -85.20
N LEU A 211 54.39 24.32 -85.03
CA LEU A 211 54.87 23.45 -86.11
C LEU A 211 53.84 23.30 -87.24
N LYS A 212 52.54 23.19 -86.93
CA LYS A 212 51.48 23.23 -87.96
C LYS A 212 51.49 24.53 -88.75
N SER A 213 51.61 25.68 -88.08
CA SER A 213 51.66 26.98 -88.76
C SER A 213 52.92 27.11 -89.65
N GLU A 214 54.04 26.53 -89.23
CA GLU A 214 55.28 26.50 -90.02
C GLU A 214 55.18 25.54 -91.22
N VAL A 215 54.57 24.37 -91.07
CA VAL A 215 54.27 23.48 -92.21
C VAL A 215 53.32 24.16 -93.22
N SER A 216 52.28 24.85 -92.74
CA SER A 216 51.43 25.69 -93.60
C SER A 216 52.22 26.82 -94.27
N ARG A 217 53.20 27.42 -93.59
CA ARG A 217 54.09 28.44 -94.18
C ARG A 217 54.96 27.83 -95.28
N LEU A 218 55.55 26.66 -95.05
CA LEU A 218 56.45 25.97 -95.99
C LEU A 218 55.73 25.46 -97.25
N SER A 219 54.52 24.92 -97.12
CA SER A 219 53.73 24.47 -98.29
C SER A 219 53.43 25.61 -99.29
N ASN A 220 53.31 26.87 -98.80
CA ASN A 220 53.20 28.06 -99.66
C ASN A 220 54.50 28.46 -100.38
N TYR A 221 55.65 27.88 -100.01
CA TYR A 221 56.91 27.99 -100.77
C TYR A 221 57.10 26.78 -101.70
N GLU A 222 56.66 25.59 -101.29
CA GLU A 222 56.65 24.37 -102.10
C GLU A 222 55.86 24.58 -103.41
N GLN A 223 54.62 25.09 -103.33
CA GLN A 223 53.81 25.46 -104.50
C GLN A 223 54.48 26.52 -105.42
N LYS A 224 55.31 27.40 -104.86
CA LYS A 224 56.06 28.40 -105.65
C LYS A 224 57.29 27.79 -106.31
N TYR A 225 57.94 26.85 -105.63
CA TYR A 225 59.05 26.08 -106.18
C TYR A 225 58.58 25.17 -107.32
N GLU A 226 57.48 24.44 -107.12
CA GLU A 226 56.79 23.62 -108.13
C GLU A 226 56.48 24.46 -109.38
N LYS A 227 55.81 25.61 -109.23
CA LYS A 227 55.57 26.50 -110.36
C LYS A 227 56.86 26.99 -111.04
N ILE A 228 57.90 27.34 -110.30
CA ILE A 228 59.19 27.77 -110.89
C ILE A 228 59.87 26.61 -111.62
N GLN A 229 59.67 25.36 -111.17
CA GLN A 229 60.15 24.17 -111.86
C GLN A 229 59.38 23.95 -113.18
N ASP A 230 58.06 24.08 -113.18
CA ASP A 230 57.23 24.03 -114.40
C ASP A 230 57.64 25.12 -115.40
N ASP A 231 57.78 26.38 -114.94
CA ASP A 231 58.21 27.52 -115.75
C ASP A 231 59.61 27.24 -116.35
N LEU A 232 60.56 26.69 -115.57
CA LEU A 232 61.90 26.31 -116.04
C LEU A 232 61.90 25.13 -117.02
N GLU A 233 61.10 24.10 -116.80
CA GLU A 233 61.01 22.93 -117.69
C GLU A 233 60.36 23.31 -119.02
N SER A 234 59.35 24.19 -119.00
CA SER A 234 58.76 24.77 -120.22
C SER A 234 59.79 25.58 -121.03
N LEU A 235 60.61 26.40 -120.36
CA LEU A 235 61.67 27.20 -121.00
C LEU A 235 62.81 26.32 -121.52
N ARG A 236 63.13 25.23 -120.82
CA ARG A 236 64.08 24.20 -121.25
C ARG A 236 63.60 23.52 -122.52
N HIS A 237 62.32 23.18 -122.61
CA HIS A 237 61.70 22.59 -123.81
C HIS A 237 61.68 23.56 -125.00
N SER A 238 61.36 24.85 -124.80
CA SER A 238 61.43 25.83 -125.89
C SER A 238 62.86 26.05 -126.38
N TYR A 239 63.85 26.09 -125.47
CA TYR A 239 65.26 26.21 -125.83
C TYR A 239 65.79 25.00 -126.60
N ASP A 240 65.50 23.76 -126.15
CA ASP A 240 65.90 22.56 -126.88
C ASP A 240 65.24 22.49 -128.27
N LEU A 241 64.01 22.98 -128.42
CA LEU A 241 63.31 23.10 -129.71
C LEU A 241 63.96 24.13 -130.65
N GLU A 242 64.21 25.36 -130.17
CA GLU A 242 64.89 26.40 -130.96
C GLU A 242 66.31 25.98 -131.36
N LYS A 243 67.06 25.40 -130.42
CA LYS A 243 68.39 24.85 -130.67
C LYS A 243 68.36 23.77 -131.76
N SER A 244 67.41 22.84 -131.71
CA SER A 244 67.22 21.82 -132.74
C SER A 244 66.96 22.43 -134.13
N GLN A 245 66.07 23.44 -134.21
CA GLN A 245 65.81 24.16 -135.46
C GLN A 245 67.06 24.90 -135.99
N LEU A 246 67.85 25.52 -135.11
CA LEU A 246 69.08 26.22 -135.49
C LEU A 246 70.17 25.24 -135.96
N THR A 247 70.33 24.09 -135.28
CA THR A 247 71.26 23.03 -135.71
C THR A 247 70.86 22.46 -137.08
N SER A 248 69.56 22.25 -137.33
CA SER A 248 69.09 21.80 -138.65
C SER A 248 69.40 22.81 -139.77
N LYS A 249 69.19 24.11 -139.51
CA LYS A 249 69.51 25.19 -140.46
C LYS A 249 71.01 25.36 -140.71
N LEU A 250 71.84 25.12 -139.69
CA LEU A 250 73.30 25.16 -139.82
C LEU A 250 73.78 24.00 -140.71
N ALA A 251 73.32 22.77 -140.45
CA ALA A 251 73.70 21.60 -141.24
C ALA A 251 73.33 21.73 -142.74
N GLU A 252 72.16 22.31 -143.04
CA GLU A 252 71.73 22.64 -144.40
C GLU A 252 72.75 23.56 -145.11
N LYS A 253 73.23 24.60 -144.42
CA LYS A 253 74.19 25.57 -144.98
C LYS A 253 75.63 25.05 -145.01
N GLU A 254 75.99 24.10 -144.15
CA GLU A 254 77.28 23.41 -144.20
C GLU A 254 77.39 22.43 -145.37
N GLU A 255 76.26 21.86 -145.84
CA GLU A 255 76.21 21.06 -147.08
C GLU A 255 76.37 21.97 -148.31
N ASP A 256 75.63 23.09 -148.39
CA ASP A 256 75.79 24.11 -149.44
C ASP A 256 77.27 24.54 -149.59
N VAL A 257 77.94 24.81 -148.46
CA VAL A 257 79.35 25.23 -148.44
C VAL A 257 80.30 24.10 -148.87
N ARG A 258 80.01 22.83 -148.56
CA ARG A 258 80.82 21.69 -149.02
C ARG A 258 80.73 21.52 -150.54
N HIS A 259 79.51 21.51 -151.10
CA HIS A 259 79.29 21.44 -152.54
C HIS A 259 79.99 22.58 -153.32
N LEU A 260 80.07 23.79 -152.73
CA LEU A 260 80.80 24.91 -153.32
C LEU A 260 82.32 24.74 -153.25
N LYS A 261 82.87 24.16 -152.17
CA LYS A 261 84.32 23.92 -152.02
C LYS A 261 84.85 22.85 -152.97
N ASP A 262 84.18 21.71 -153.08
CA ASP A 262 84.61 20.60 -153.93
C ASP A 262 84.70 21.04 -155.41
N ARG A 263 83.79 21.94 -155.82
CA ARG A 263 83.76 22.56 -157.14
C ARG A 263 84.94 23.51 -157.41
N VAL A 264 85.59 24.06 -156.38
CA VAL A 264 86.81 24.88 -156.53
C VAL A 264 88.04 23.99 -156.71
N ILE A 265 88.20 22.96 -155.88
CA ILE A 265 89.37 22.06 -155.90
C ILE A 265 89.56 21.43 -157.29
N LEU A 266 88.48 20.93 -157.89
CA LEU A 266 88.49 20.34 -159.24
C LEU A 266 88.86 21.32 -160.37
N LEU A 267 88.80 22.64 -160.13
CA LEU A 267 89.27 23.66 -161.07
C LEU A 267 90.77 23.98 -160.84
N GLU A 268 91.24 23.94 -159.59
CA GLU A 268 92.63 24.20 -159.23
C GLU A 268 93.57 23.04 -159.61
N GLU A 269 93.18 21.79 -159.37
CA GLU A 269 93.98 20.61 -159.78
C GLU A 269 94.20 20.57 -161.29
N ARG A 270 93.20 21.01 -162.07
CA ARG A 270 93.26 21.03 -163.54
C ARG A 270 94.28 22.04 -164.09
N ALA A 271 94.75 23.00 -163.29
CA ALA A 271 95.62 24.07 -163.74
C ALA A 271 97.13 23.78 -163.62
N ASN A 272 97.55 22.80 -162.82
CA ASN A 272 98.89 22.80 -162.20
C ASN A 272 99.85 21.65 -162.61
N SER A 273 99.56 20.88 -163.67
CA SER A 273 100.34 19.66 -163.99
C SER A 273 101.26 19.77 -165.23
N GLU A 274 102.59 19.85 -165.02
CA GLU A 274 103.61 19.53 -166.03
C GLU A 274 104.73 18.59 -165.48
N PRO A 275 105.44 17.79 -166.31
CA PRO A 275 106.18 16.62 -165.85
C PRO A 275 107.71 16.83 -165.67
N MET A 276 108.25 16.45 -164.52
CA MET A 276 109.69 16.53 -164.22
C MET A 276 110.53 15.42 -164.89
N SER A 277 111.21 15.73 -166.01
CA SER A 277 112.05 14.76 -166.75
C SER A 277 113.45 15.25 -167.18
N LYS A 278 113.87 16.47 -166.84
CA LYS A 278 115.14 17.07 -167.29
C LYS A 278 115.93 17.79 -166.18
N MET A 279 116.26 17.08 -165.10
CA MET A 279 117.04 17.64 -163.99
C MET A 279 118.52 17.25 -164.06
N THR A 280 119.42 18.22 -163.92
CA THR A 280 120.87 18.08 -163.95
C THR A 280 121.45 17.52 -162.63
N ILE A 281 122.77 17.31 -162.59
CA ILE A 281 123.46 16.72 -161.42
C ILE A 281 123.48 17.70 -160.24
N ASP A 282 123.77 18.98 -160.45
CA ASP A 282 123.77 19.97 -159.37
C ASP A 282 122.37 20.21 -158.82
N GLU A 283 121.34 20.25 -159.67
CA GLU A 283 119.95 20.28 -159.24
C GLU A 283 119.54 19.02 -158.43
N ARG A 284 120.13 17.86 -158.74
CA ARG A 284 119.97 16.64 -157.93
C ARG A 284 120.69 16.74 -156.59
N ILE A 285 121.89 17.29 -156.54
CA ILE A 285 122.63 17.53 -155.29
C ILE A 285 121.88 18.56 -154.41
N GLN A 286 121.35 19.63 -155.01
CA GLN A 286 120.54 20.63 -154.32
C GLN A 286 119.23 20.04 -153.79
N LYS A 287 118.58 19.13 -154.53
CA LYS A 287 117.46 18.33 -154.03
C LYS A 287 117.86 17.44 -152.85
N LEU A 288 118.94 16.67 -152.95
CA LEU A 288 119.44 15.81 -151.86
C LEU A 288 119.83 16.61 -150.60
N LEU A 289 120.36 17.82 -150.73
CA LEU A 289 120.65 18.72 -149.60
C LEU A 289 119.36 19.29 -148.98
N GLY A 290 118.37 19.64 -149.80
CA GLY A 290 117.04 20.04 -149.35
C GLY A 290 116.30 18.90 -148.63
N GLU A 291 116.40 17.68 -149.16
CA GLU A 291 115.90 16.44 -148.56
C GLU A 291 116.58 16.18 -147.21
N ARG A 292 117.91 16.28 -147.11
CA ARG A 292 118.62 16.17 -145.82
C ARG A 292 118.10 17.18 -144.80
N ALA A 293 118.02 18.46 -145.15
CA ALA A 293 117.53 19.50 -144.23
C ALA A 293 116.06 19.29 -143.82
N LEU A 294 115.26 18.68 -144.70
CA LEU A 294 113.87 18.29 -144.43
C LEU A 294 113.78 17.04 -143.53
N PHE A 295 114.67 16.07 -143.67
CA PHE A 295 114.79 14.93 -142.75
C PHE A 295 115.30 15.36 -141.36
N GLU A 296 116.26 16.29 -141.30
CA GLU A 296 116.75 16.84 -140.03
C GLU A 296 115.66 17.62 -139.29
N ARG A 297 114.85 18.42 -140.01
CA ARG A 297 113.66 19.06 -139.42
C ARG A 297 112.65 18.02 -138.91
N ARG A 298 112.33 16.99 -139.70
CA ARG A 298 111.40 15.91 -139.30
C ARG A 298 111.88 15.12 -138.08
N LEU A 299 113.19 14.94 -137.92
CA LEU A 299 113.76 14.29 -136.73
C LEU A 299 113.54 15.15 -135.48
N GLU A 300 113.74 16.46 -135.58
CA GLU A 300 113.51 17.36 -134.45
C GLU A 300 112.02 17.56 -134.13
N GLU A 301 111.16 17.63 -135.15
CA GLU A 301 109.70 17.56 -135.00
C GLU A 301 109.29 16.27 -134.26
N ALA A 302 109.87 15.12 -134.61
CA ALA A 302 109.63 13.85 -133.91
C ALA A 302 110.14 13.85 -132.46
N HIS A 303 111.31 14.46 -132.17
CA HIS A 303 111.79 14.63 -130.80
C HIS A 303 110.85 15.50 -129.96
N VAL A 304 110.40 16.64 -130.49
CA VAL A 304 109.44 17.53 -129.81
C VAL A 304 108.12 16.81 -129.54
N HIS A 305 107.59 16.04 -130.51
CA HIS A 305 106.40 15.22 -130.29
C HIS A 305 106.61 14.13 -129.23
N LEU A 306 107.75 13.44 -129.23
CA LEU A 306 108.07 12.44 -128.19
C LEU A 306 108.20 13.07 -126.79
N LEU A 307 108.71 14.30 -126.68
CA LEU A 307 108.76 15.05 -125.43
C LEU A 307 107.37 15.51 -124.96
N GLN A 308 106.51 15.98 -125.87
CA GLN A 308 105.10 16.30 -125.59
C GLN A 308 104.33 15.06 -125.12
N ILE A 309 104.51 13.93 -125.79
CA ILE A 309 103.94 12.63 -125.40
C ILE A 309 104.47 12.24 -124.01
N LYS A 310 105.79 12.25 -123.77
CA LYS A 310 106.35 11.93 -122.44
C LYS A 310 105.78 12.81 -121.34
N SER A 311 105.65 14.12 -121.58
CA SER A 311 105.07 15.07 -120.61
C SER A 311 103.60 14.77 -120.31
N SER A 312 102.76 14.56 -121.34
CA SER A 312 101.35 14.22 -121.15
C SER A 312 101.15 12.86 -120.47
N TRP A 313 101.98 11.86 -120.76
CA TRP A 313 101.95 10.56 -120.07
C TRP A 313 102.39 10.69 -118.61
N SER A 314 103.44 11.46 -118.29
CA SER A 314 103.82 11.74 -116.90
C SER A 314 102.71 12.44 -116.12
N SER A 315 102.06 13.47 -116.70
CA SER A 315 100.92 14.15 -116.06
C SER A 315 99.72 13.20 -115.89
N LYS A 316 99.49 12.26 -116.83
CA LYS A 316 98.44 11.26 -116.69
C LYS A 316 98.76 10.22 -115.62
N ILE A 317 100.03 9.84 -115.44
CA ILE A 317 100.49 8.97 -114.35
C ILE A 317 100.27 9.66 -113.01
N GLU A 318 100.73 10.90 -112.82
CA GLU A 318 100.54 11.70 -111.60
C GLU A 318 99.04 11.86 -111.24
N SER A 319 98.19 12.06 -112.25
CA SER A 319 96.72 12.08 -112.10
C SER A 319 96.16 10.74 -111.61
N LEU A 320 96.67 9.61 -112.11
CA LEU A 320 96.25 8.27 -111.70
C LEU A 320 96.79 7.89 -110.32
N GLU A 321 98.03 8.23 -110.00
CA GLU A 321 98.63 8.05 -108.67
C GLU A 321 97.86 8.86 -107.61
N THR A 322 97.48 10.10 -107.92
CA THR A 322 96.59 10.92 -107.10
C THR A 322 95.21 10.27 -106.92
N GLN A 323 94.65 9.65 -107.96
CA GLN A 323 93.37 8.95 -107.88
C GLN A 323 93.47 7.67 -107.03
N VAL A 324 94.53 6.88 -107.19
CA VAL A 324 94.82 5.70 -106.36
C VAL A 324 95.00 6.10 -104.90
N GLY A 325 95.76 7.16 -104.61
CA GLY A 325 95.94 7.67 -103.24
C GLY A 325 94.60 8.08 -102.58
N ARG A 326 93.70 8.72 -103.34
CA ARG A 326 92.33 9.03 -102.86
C ARG A 326 91.50 7.77 -102.60
N LEU A 327 91.53 6.80 -103.51
CA LEU A 327 90.79 5.54 -103.35
C LEU A 327 91.31 4.68 -102.19
N CYS A 328 92.64 4.60 -101.99
CA CYS A 328 93.23 3.93 -100.83
C CYS A 328 92.83 4.60 -99.52
N ARG A 329 92.80 5.94 -99.48
CA ARG A 329 92.30 6.69 -98.32
C ARG A 329 90.82 6.39 -98.08
N GLN A 330 89.97 6.54 -99.08
CA GLN A 330 88.53 6.27 -98.99
C GLN A 330 88.25 4.85 -98.50
N ALA A 331 88.91 3.82 -99.06
CA ALA A 331 88.75 2.44 -98.63
C ALA A 331 89.15 2.21 -97.15
N SER A 332 90.14 2.96 -96.64
CA SER A 332 90.52 2.92 -95.22
C SER A 332 89.52 3.66 -94.31
N GLU A 333 88.95 4.78 -94.78
CA GLU A 333 87.92 5.53 -94.06
C GLU A 333 86.60 4.72 -94.00
N GLU A 334 86.16 4.15 -95.11
CA GLU A 334 85.03 3.19 -95.19
C GLU A 334 85.26 1.94 -94.32
N SER A 335 86.48 1.40 -94.30
CA SER A 335 86.83 0.29 -93.40
C SER A 335 86.77 0.67 -91.92
N SER A 336 87.01 1.96 -91.58
CA SER A 336 86.84 2.47 -90.22
C SER A 336 85.37 2.68 -89.85
N GLU A 337 84.56 3.13 -90.82
CA GLU A 337 83.13 3.37 -90.67
C GLU A 337 82.38 2.05 -90.49
N LYS A 338 82.68 1.06 -91.33
CA LYS A 338 82.16 -0.30 -91.21
C LYS A 338 82.42 -0.89 -89.82
N ARG A 339 83.62 -0.76 -89.26
CA ARG A 339 83.95 -1.26 -87.92
C ARG A 339 83.18 -0.54 -86.81
N ARG A 340 82.87 0.76 -86.97
CA ARG A 340 82.03 1.51 -86.03
C ARG A 340 80.58 1.03 -86.09
N ALA A 341 80.01 0.92 -87.29
CA ALA A 341 78.67 0.38 -87.50
C ALA A 341 78.53 -1.09 -87.04
N GLU A 342 79.54 -1.94 -87.26
CA GLU A 342 79.58 -3.32 -86.74
C GLU A 342 79.60 -3.36 -85.20
N LYS A 343 80.37 -2.47 -84.55
CA LYS A 343 80.36 -2.36 -83.09
C LYS A 343 79.02 -1.85 -82.56
N GLU A 344 78.45 -0.82 -83.18
CA GLU A 344 77.15 -0.25 -82.78
C GLU A 344 76.02 -1.28 -82.93
N ARG A 345 76.04 -2.10 -84.00
CA ARG A 345 75.16 -3.26 -84.15
C ARG A 345 75.32 -4.24 -82.99
N ASP A 346 76.54 -4.56 -82.59
CA ASP A 346 76.80 -5.56 -81.54
C ASP A 346 76.45 -5.03 -80.13
N ASP A 347 76.70 -3.75 -79.85
CA ASP A 347 76.26 -3.05 -78.63
C ASP A 347 74.71 -3.00 -78.57
N LEU A 348 74.03 -2.76 -79.69
CA LEU A 348 72.56 -2.80 -79.80
C LEU A 348 72.02 -4.23 -79.63
N LEU A 349 72.65 -5.24 -80.22
CA LEU A 349 72.26 -6.65 -80.08
C LEU A 349 72.40 -7.11 -78.62
N LEU A 350 73.48 -6.72 -77.93
CA LEU A 350 73.64 -6.94 -76.49
C LEU A 350 72.57 -6.22 -75.66
N LYS A 351 72.06 -5.06 -76.10
CA LYS A 351 70.95 -4.38 -75.42
C LYS A 351 69.60 -5.06 -75.68
N ILE A 352 69.36 -5.58 -76.89
CA ILE A 352 68.17 -6.40 -77.22
C ILE A 352 68.15 -7.65 -76.34
N ASN A 353 69.20 -8.47 -76.35
CA ASN A 353 69.27 -9.71 -75.56
C ASN A 353 69.04 -9.48 -74.06
N ARG A 354 69.49 -8.33 -73.51
CA ARG A 354 69.21 -7.92 -72.13
C ARG A 354 67.73 -7.61 -71.93
N LEU A 355 67.13 -6.79 -72.80
CA LEU A 355 65.70 -6.46 -72.72
C LEU A 355 64.78 -7.69 -72.90
N GLU A 356 65.18 -8.67 -73.71
CA GLU A 356 64.49 -9.95 -73.85
C GLU A 356 64.56 -10.79 -72.56
N SER A 357 65.74 -10.83 -71.92
CA SER A 357 65.90 -11.47 -70.61
C SER A 357 65.12 -10.76 -69.49
N ASP A 358 65.13 -9.43 -69.48
CA ASP A 358 64.35 -8.61 -68.54
C ASP A 358 62.84 -8.86 -68.74
N TYR A 359 62.37 -8.90 -70.00
CA TYR A 359 60.98 -9.16 -70.37
C TYR A 359 60.53 -10.57 -69.96
N GLU A 360 61.32 -11.61 -70.24
CA GLU A 360 60.95 -12.99 -69.91
C GLU A 360 60.94 -13.22 -68.38
N SER A 361 61.81 -12.54 -67.63
CA SER A 361 61.74 -12.52 -66.15
C SER A 361 60.44 -11.87 -65.66
N VAL A 362 60.12 -10.67 -66.15
CA VAL A 362 58.89 -9.95 -65.76
C VAL A 362 57.63 -10.73 -66.16
N LYS A 363 57.66 -11.44 -67.30
CA LYS A 363 56.59 -12.33 -67.76
C LYS A 363 56.40 -13.51 -66.79
N SER A 364 57.49 -14.17 -66.36
CA SER A 364 57.45 -15.23 -65.35
C SER A 364 56.88 -14.74 -64.00
N ASP A 365 57.27 -13.54 -63.55
CA ASP A 365 56.69 -12.92 -62.35
C ASP A 365 55.19 -12.58 -62.52
N CYS A 366 54.78 -12.12 -63.70
CA CYS A 366 53.37 -11.90 -64.04
C CYS A 366 52.56 -13.21 -64.06
N GLU A 367 53.14 -14.31 -64.53
CA GLU A 367 52.52 -15.64 -64.50
C GLU A 367 52.41 -16.17 -63.06
N SER A 368 53.47 -16.04 -62.26
CA SER A 368 53.47 -16.41 -60.83
C SER A 368 52.45 -15.62 -60.01
N THR A 369 52.33 -14.31 -60.24
CA THR A 369 51.35 -13.45 -59.55
C THR A 369 49.92 -13.71 -60.04
N ARG A 370 49.72 -13.99 -61.33
CA ARG A 370 48.44 -14.46 -61.88
C ARG A 370 47.96 -15.75 -61.23
N ASP A 371 48.85 -16.70 -60.98
CA ASP A 371 48.50 -17.97 -60.35
C ASP A 371 48.25 -17.86 -58.85
N LYS A 372 49.01 -17.02 -58.13
CA LYS A 372 48.68 -16.61 -56.75
C LYS A 372 47.29 -15.96 -56.69
N LEU A 373 46.92 -15.13 -57.66
CA LEU A 373 45.60 -14.50 -57.76
C LEU A 373 44.49 -15.54 -58.01
N LYS A 374 44.71 -16.56 -58.86
CA LYS A 374 43.77 -17.69 -59.01
C LYS A 374 43.52 -18.40 -57.68
N ILE A 375 44.58 -18.70 -56.91
CA ILE A 375 44.49 -19.39 -55.61
C ILE A 375 43.71 -18.53 -54.61
N LEU A 376 44.09 -17.27 -54.44
CA LEU A 376 43.40 -16.32 -53.55
C LEU A 376 41.93 -16.11 -53.94
N LYS A 377 41.60 -16.20 -55.24
CA LYS A 377 40.20 -16.16 -55.68
C LYS A 377 39.43 -17.41 -55.24
N ILE A 378 39.99 -18.61 -55.41
CA ILE A 378 39.36 -19.87 -54.96
C ILE A 378 39.16 -19.85 -53.44
N GLU A 379 40.14 -19.38 -52.68
CA GLU A 379 40.05 -19.19 -51.23
C GLU A 379 38.95 -18.19 -50.84
N LYS A 380 38.91 -17.02 -51.48
CA LYS A 380 37.87 -16.01 -51.27
C LYS A 380 36.46 -16.51 -51.64
N ASP A 381 36.32 -17.28 -52.71
CA ASP A 381 35.03 -17.84 -53.13
C ASP A 381 34.58 -18.97 -52.16
N ALA A 382 35.52 -19.78 -51.64
CA ALA A 382 35.23 -20.79 -50.61
C ALA A 382 34.83 -20.18 -49.25
N LEU A 383 35.51 -19.12 -48.80
CA LEU A 383 35.14 -18.37 -47.58
C LEU A 383 33.77 -17.68 -47.72
N GLU A 384 33.40 -17.25 -48.94
CA GLU A 384 32.08 -16.69 -49.21
C GLU A 384 30.97 -17.75 -49.09
N ASP A 385 31.24 -19.00 -49.48
CA ASP A 385 30.31 -20.12 -49.33
C ASP A 385 30.24 -20.63 -47.88
N GLU A 386 31.33 -20.64 -47.12
CA GLU A 386 31.29 -20.89 -45.68
C GLU A 386 30.46 -19.82 -44.95
N MET A 387 30.63 -18.53 -45.30
CA MET A 387 29.79 -17.44 -44.80
C MET A 387 28.30 -17.66 -45.10
N LYS A 388 27.93 -18.14 -46.30
CA LYS A 388 26.54 -18.47 -46.65
C LYS A 388 26.01 -19.61 -45.77
N ILE A 389 26.78 -20.68 -45.58
CA ILE A 389 26.41 -21.82 -44.73
C ILE A 389 26.25 -21.39 -43.27
N LEU A 390 27.15 -20.55 -42.74
CA LEU A 390 27.06 -20.02 -41.38
C LEU A 390 25.90 -19.03 -41.20
N LYS A 391 25.50 -18.30 -42.26
CA LYS A 391 24.31 -17.44 -42.24
C LYS A 391 23.03 -18.27 -42.21
N ILE A 392 22.90 -19.29 -43.06
CA ILE A 392 21.75 -20.20 -43.07
C ILE A 392 21.59 -20.87 -41.70
N LYS A 393 22.66 -21.45 -41.13
CA LYS A 393 22.61 -22.05 -39.78
C LYS A 393 22.14 -21.09 -38.68
N LYS A 394 22.53 -19.80 -38.76
CA LYS A 394 22.06 -18.78 -37.82
C LYS A 394 20.59 -18.42 -38.03
N GLU A 395 20.11 -18.46 -39.27
CA GLU A 395 18.69 -18.25 -39.61
C GLU A 395 17.85 -19.45 -39.14
N ASP A 396 18.32 -20.68 -39.35
CA ASP A 396 17.75 -21.92 -38.79
C ASP A 396 17.70 -21.88 -37.24
N ASP A 397 18.80 -21.49 -36.58
CA ASP A 397 18.86 -21.36 -35.12
C ASP A 397 17.88 -20.31 -34.61
N VAL A 398 17.79 -19.14 -35.27
CA VAL A 398 16.83 -18.07 -34.93
C VAL A 398 15.39 -18.55 -35.07
N GLU A 399 15.01 -19.20 -36.18
CA GLU A 399 13.66 -19.75 -36.34
C GLU A 399 13.34 -20.81 -35.25
N ASN A 400 14.32 -21.64 -34.88
CA ASN A 400 14.21 -22.59 -33.76
C ASN A 400 14.03 -21.90 -32.39
N TYR A 401 14.66 -20.74 -32.16
CA TYR A 401 14.46 -19.95 -30.95
C TYR A 401 13.12 -19.21 -30.96
N GLU A 402 12.71 -18.62 -32.08
CA GLU A 402 11.40 -17.98 -32.24
C GLU A 402 10.25 -18.98 -32.04
N PHE A 403 10.37 -20.22 -32.55
CA PHE A 403 9.40 -21.28 -32.29
C PHE A 403 9.31 -21.63 -30.80
N LYS A 404 10.45 -21.76 -30.10
CA LYS A 404 10.49 -22.01 -28.64
C LYS A 404 9.88 -20.85 -27.86
N ILE A 405 10.17 -19.60 -28.23
CA ILE A 405 9.58 -18.40 -27.63
C ILE A 405 8.06 -18.38 -27.88
N SER A 406 7.60 -18.67 -29.10
CA SER A 406 6.17 -18.77 -29.43
C SER A 406 5.44 -19.82 -28.59
N ALA A 407 6.06 -20.99 -28.38
CA ALA A 407 5.52 -22.05 -27.52
C ALA A 407 5.46 -21.62 -26.04
N LEU A 408 6.52 -20.99 -25.52
CA LEU A 408 6.56 -20.47 -24.15
C LEU A 408 5.52 -19.36 -23.93
N VAL A 409 5.40 -18.40 -24.86
CA VAL A 409 4.38 -17.32 -24.80
C VAL A 409 2.96 -17.89 -24.81
N LYS A 410 2.67 -18.91 -25.63
CA LYS A 410 1.37 -19.62 -25.61
C LYS A 410 1.11 -20.27 -24.25
N SER A 411 2.13 -20.89 -23.64
CA SER A 411 1.99 -21.49 -22.31
C SER A 411 1.79 -20.43 -21.20
N SER A 412 2.50 -19.30 -21.26
CA SER A 412 2.31 -18.17 -20.34
C SER A 412 0.89 -17.61 -20.44
N SER A 413 0.41 -17.34 -21.67
CA SER A 413 -0.95 -16.84 -21.91
C SER A 413 -2.03 -17.80 -21.38
N SER A 414 -1.85 -19.13 -21.50
CA SER A 414 -2.79 -20.10 -20.91
C SER A 414 -2.74 -20.15 -19.37
N LEU A 415 -1.56 -19.94 -18.76
CA LEU A 415 -1.41 -19.83 -17.31
C LEU A 415 -1.97 -18.50 -16.77
N GLU A 416 -1.79 -17.40 -17.50
CA GLU A 416 -2.38 -16.08 -17.21
C GLU A 416 -3.90 -16.13 -17.27
N GLN A 417 -4.48 -16.77 -18.29
CA GLN A 417 -5.93 -17.01 -18.36
C GLN A 417 -6.41 -17.87 -17.17
N THR A 418 -5.70 -18.96 -16.86
CA THR A 418 -6.04 -19.82 -15.71
C THR A 418 -5.96 -19.05 -14.38
N LEU A 419 -4.98 -18.15 -14.22
CA LEU A 419 -4.85 -17.27 -13.07
C LEU A 419 -6.01 -16.26 -12.99
N ALA A 420 -6.39 -15.63 -14.10
CA ALA A 420 -7.51 -14.69 -14.15
C ALA A 420 -8.84 -15.38 -13.80
N GLU A 421 -9.07 -16.59 -14.30
CA GLU A 421 -10.22 -17.43 -13.93
C GLU A 421 -10.22 -17.78 -12.43
N LYS A 422 -9.06 -18.11 -11.86
CA LYS A 422 -8.94 -18.41 -10.42
C LYS A 422 -9.06 -17.17 -9.52
N MET A 423 -8.58 -16.01 -9.95
CA MET A 423 -8.79 -14.74 -9.25
C MET A 423 -10.28 -14.39 -9.22
N LYS A 424 -10.99 -14.52 -10.34
CA LYS A 424 -12.45 -14.35 -10.38
C LYS A 424 -13.19 -15.35 -9.48
N GLU A 425 -12.73 -16.61 -9.42
CA GLU A 425 -13.29 -17.62 -8.50
C GLU A 425 -13.03 -17.31 -7.01
N ILE A 426 -12.00 -16.50 -6.70
CA ILE A 426 -11.73 -15.97 -5.35
C ILE A 426 -12.62 -14.75 -5.07
N ASP A 427 -12.72 -13.78 -5.99
CA ASP A 427 -13.62 -12.62 -5.85
C ASP A 427 -15.07 -13.07 -5.62
N GLU A 428 -15.53 -14.08 -6.38
CA GLU A 428 -16.84 -14.71 -6.23
C GLU A 428 -17.03 -15.46 -4.91
N LYS A 429 -15.96 -15.81 -4.17
CA LYS A 429 -16.03 -16.41 -2.83
C LYS A 429 -15.96 -15.34 -1.75
N ASP A 430 -15.16 -14.29 -1.92
CA ASP A 430 -15.09 -13.17 -0.98
C ASP A 430 -16.40 -12.36 -0.94
N GLU A 431 -17.11 -12.23 -2.07
CA GLU A 431 -18.51 -11.79 -2.12
C GLU A 431 -19.42 -12.69 -1.26
N LYS A 432 -19.32 -14.01 -1.40
CA LYS A 432 -20.15 -14.96 -0.64
C LYS A 432 -19.82 -14.94 0.87
N ILE A 433 -18.54 -14.77 1.22
CA ILE A 433 -18.09 -14.61 2.60
C ILE A 433 -18.68 -13.33 3.21
N LYS A 434 -18.55 -12.17 2.55
CA LYS A 434 -19.15 -10.90 3.04
C LYS A 434 -20.65 -10.98 3.25
N ASN A 435 -21.37 -11.64 2.32
CA ASN A 435 -22.81 -11.83 2.44
C ASN A 435 -23.18 -12.73 3.64
N LEU A 436 -22.40 -13.79 3.91
CA LEU A 436 -22.56 -14.62 5.11
C LEU A 436 -22.17 -13.90 6.39
N GLU A 437 -21.12 -13.08 6.39
CA GLU A 437 -20.72 -12.23 7.51
C GLU A 437 -21.82 -11.21 7.86
N MET A 438 -22.46 -10.61 6.86
CA MET A 438 -23.64 -9.77 7.04
C MET A 438 -24.82 -10.53 7.65
N GLU A 439 -25.16 -11.71 7.14
CA GLU A 439 -26.26 -12.53 7.69
C GLU A 439 -25.99 -12.96 9.15
N VAL A 440 -24.73 -13.30 9.47
CA VAL A 440 -24.29 -13.59 10.85
C VAL A 440 -24.37 -12.34 11.72
N MET A 441 -23.98 -11.16 11.21
CA MET A 441 -24.08 -9.90 11.94
C MET A 441 -25.53 -9.50 12.23
N GLU A 442 -26.46 -9.71 11.29
CA GLU A 442 -27.90 -9.52 11.52
C GLU A 442 -28.44 -10.51 12.57
N LYS A 443 -27.99 -11.77 12.54
CA LYS A 443 -28.35 -12.77 13.56
C LYS A 443 -27.82 -12.41 14.95
N ILE A 444 -26.61 -11.87 15.06
CA ILE A 444 -26.06 -11.36 16.33
C ILE A 444 -26.86 -10.12 16.81
N ASN A 445 -27.18 -9.20 15.90
CA ASN A 445 -27.94 -7.97 16.21
C ASN A 445 -29.42 -8.28 16.58
N THR A 446 -30.01 -9.35 16.03
CA THR A 446 -31.34 -9.83 16.46
C THR A 446 -31.27 -10.64 17.76
N ASN A 447 -30.24 -11.46 17.97
CA ASN A 447 -30.09 -12.20 19.23
C ASN A 447 -29.84 -11.27 20.42
N THR A 448 -29.00 -10.25 20.29
CA THR A 448 -28.79 -9.22 21.33
C THR A 448 -30.04 -8.40 21.63
N LYS A 449 -30.93 -8.20 20.65
CA LYS A 449 -32.29 -7.62 20.84
C LYS A 449 -33.28 -8.57 21.51
N LEU A 450 -33.02 -9.88 21.52
CA LEU A 450 -33.78 -10.87 22.29
C LEU A 450 -33.22 -11.03 23.71
N GLU A 451 -31.90 -11.01 23.88
CA GLU A 451 -31.22 -11.03 25.18
C GLU A 451 -31.58 -9.82 26.04
N SER A 452 -31.58 -8.61 25.45
CA SER A 452 -32.03 -7.38 26.14
C SER A 452 -33.50 -7.45 26.57
N LYS A 453 -34.39 -7.99 25.72
CA LYS A 453 -35.80 -8.24 26.09
C LYS A 453 -35.97 -9.33 27.14
N LEU A 454 -35.12 -10.37 27.14
CA LEU A 454 -35.11 -11.39 28.19
C LEU A 454 -34.66 -10.79 29.53
N ILE A 455 -33.69 -9.88 29.53
CA ILE A 455 -33.27 -9.12 30.72
C ILE A 455 -34.41 -8.23 31.21
N GLU A 456 -35.09 -7.52 30.30
CA GLU A 456 -36.25 -6.66 30.61
C GLU A 456 -37.40 -7.47 31.24
N ILE A 457 -37.86 -8.53 30.58
CA ILE A 457 -38.92 -9.44 31.08
C ILE A 457 -38.49 -10.11 32.41
N ASN A 458 -37.22 -10.47 32.56
CA ASN A 458 -36.74 -11.03 33.83
C ASN A 458 -36.73 -9.99 34.96
N ASN A 459 -36.40 -8.73 34.67
CA ASN A 459 -36.49 -7.64 35.65
C ASN A 459 -37.95 -7.33 36.02
N GLU A 460 -38.87 -7.31 35.05
CA GLU A 460 -40.30 -7.20 35.30
C GLU A 460 -40.79 -8.36 36.19
N LEU A 461 -40.46 -9.61 35.84
CA LEU A 461 -40.82 -10.80 36.60
C LEU A 461 -40.25 -10.76 38.03
N GLU A 462 -39.01 -10.32 38.22
CA GLU A 462 -38.37 -10.19 39.53
C GLU A 462 -38.99 -9.07 40.37
N SER A 463 -39.45 -7.98 39.74
CA SER A 463 -40.24 -6.94 40.40
C SER A 463 -41.64 -7.44 40.80
N GLY A 464 -42.27 -8.24 39.93
CA GLY A 464 -43.56 -8.88 40.18
C GLY A 464 -43.50 -9.89 41.33
N LYS A 465 -42.44 -10.70 41.41
CA LYS A 465 -42.16 -11.57 42.58
C LYS A 465 -42.07 -10.77 43.87
N LYS A 466 -41.29 -9.68 43.89
CA LYS A 466 -41.12 -8.82 45.08
C LYS A 466 -42.44 -8.18 45.52
N LEU A 467 -43.26 -7.70 44.57
CA LEU A 467 -44.60 -7.19 44.84
C LEU A 467 -45.54 -8.27 45.38
N TYR A 468 -45.50 -9.49 44.82
CA TYR A 468 -46.28 -10.64 45.30
C TYR A 468 -45.85 -11.11 46.70
N GLU A 469 -44.55 -11.15 46.98
CA GLU A 469 -44.01 -11.44 48.32
C GLU A 469 -44.43 -10.38 49.34
N GLU A 470 -44.38 -9.09 48.99
CA GLU A 470 -44.82 -8.02 49.87
C GLU A 470 -46.35 -8.03 50.08
N MET A 471 -47.12 -8.38 49.05
CA MET A 471 -48.57 -8.57 49.14
C MET A 471 -48.92 -9.76 50.05
N ASN A 472 -48.21 -10.89 49.94
CA ASN A 472 -48.34 -12.01 50.86
C ASN A 472 -47.92 -11.64 52.29
N ARG A 473 -46.86 -10.85 52.46
CA ARG A 473 -46.40 -10.37 53.78
C ARG A 473 -47.43 -9.45 54.45
N LYS A 474 -48.14 -8.63 53.66
CA LYS A 474 -49.29 -7.83 54.11
C LYS A 474 -50.49 -8.73 54.43
N LEU A 475 -50.83 -9.69 53.57
CA LEU A 475 -51.92 -10.63 53.80
C LEU A 475 -51.72 -11.48 55.07
N GLU A 476 -50.50 -11.93 55.35
CA GLU A 476 -50.20 -12.70 56.57
C GLU A 476 -50.26 -11.83 57.83
N LYS A 477 -49.92 -10.54 57.72
CA LYS A 477 -50.11 -9.55 58.80
C LYS A 477 -51.61 -9.29 59.05
N GLU A 478 -52.41 -9.13 58.00
CA GLU A 478 -53.88 -9.00 58.11
C GLU A 478 -54.53 -10.26 58.70
N LYS A 479 -54.06 -11.47 58.35
CA LYS A 479 -54.48 -12.72 59.02
C LYS A 479 -54.10 -12.71 60.50
N GLY A 480 -52.85 -12.37 60.82
CA GLY A 480 -52.37 -12.29 62.19
C GLY A 480 -53.22 -11.32 63.03
N GLU A 481 -53.49 -10.12 62.52
CA GLU A 481 -54.33 -9.12 63.19
C GLU A 481 -55.80 -9.56 63.29
N LYS A 482 -56.33 -10.24 62.28
CA LYS A 482 -57.67 -10.87 62.33
C LYS A 482 -57.73 -11.95 63.41
N ASP A 483 -56.73 -12.81 63.53
CA ASP A 483 -56.71 -13.90 64.50
C ASP A 483 -56.47 -13.37 65.93
N ASP A 484 -55.66 -12.31 66.09
CA ASP A 484 -55.50 -11.54 67.32
C ASP A 484 -56.83 -10.89 67.74
N MET A 485 -57.57 -10.31 66.79
CA MET A 485 -58.92 -9.77 67.01
C MET A 485 -59.95 -10.86 67.29
N MET A 486 -59.81 -12.06 66.71
CA MET A 486 -60.64 -13.23 67.00
C MET A 486 -60.40 -13.74 68.43
N MET A 487 -59.14 -13.79 68.87
CA MET A 487 -58.76 -14.09 70.26
C MET A 487 -59.26 -13.04 71.25
N ARG A 488 -59.16 -11.75 70.92
CA ARG A 488 -59.76 -10.66 71.72
C ARG A 488 -61.28 -10.79 71.79
N ASN A 489 -61.96 -11.12 70.69
CA ASN A 489 -63.41 -11.33 70.65
C ASN A 489 -63.83 -12.55 71.48
N ALA A 490 -63.05 -13.64 71.44
CA ALA A 490 -63.25 -14.80 72.32
C ALA A 490 -63.08 -14.44 73.80
N GLN A 491 -62.04 -13.67 74.16
CA GLN A 491 -61.83 -13.17 75.53
C GLN A 491 -62.95 -12.22 76.00
N ILE A 492 -63.45 -11.35 75.12
CA ILE A 492 -64.58 -10.46 75.39
C ILE A 492 -65.86 -11.29 75.59
N SER A 493 -66.12 -12.28 74.73
CA SER A 493 -67.25 -13.21 74.85
C SER A 493 -67.20 -14.01 76.16
N GLN A 494 -66.02 -14.48 76.56
CA GLN A 494 -65.82 -15.17 77.84
C GLN A 494 -66.06 -14.24 79.04
N LYS A 495 -65.61 -12.97 78.97
CA LYS A 495 -65.93 -11.95 79.98
C LYS A 495 -67.42 -11.65 80.06
N ILE A 496 -68.12 -11.57 78.91
CA ILE A 496 -69.57 -11.38 78.83
C ILE A 496 -70.31 -12.55 79.47
N GLU A 497 -69.90 -13.80 79.22
CA GLU A 497 -70.58 -14.96 79.83
C GLU A 497 -70.31 -15.04 81.35
N LEU A 498 -69.10 -14.68 81.80
CA LEU A 498 -68.80 -14.53 83.23
C LEU A 498 -69.62 -13.41 83.91
N THR A 499 -69.89 -12.29 83.23
CA THR A 499 -70.75 -11.24 83.80
C THR A 499 -72.23 -11.65 83.79
N LYS A 500 -72.74 -12.33 82.76
CA LYS A 500 -74.08 -12.96 82.79
C LYS A 500 -74.21 -13.98 83.93
N GLN A 501 -73.18 -14.78 84.17
CA GLN A 501 -73.21 -15.79 85.24
C GLN A 501 -73.18 -15.16 86.64
N LYS A 502 -72.54 -13.99 86.80
CA LYS A 502 -72.67 -13.15 88.01
C LYS A 502 -74.06 -12.52 88.12
N LEU A 503 -74.60 -11.98 87.03
CA LEU A 503 -75.95 -11.40 87.02
C LEU A 503 -77.01 -12.43 87.42
N ARG A 504 -76.94 -13.66 86.89
CA ARG A 504 -77.81 -14.77 87.29
C ARG A 504 -77.74 -15.13 88.78
N LYS A 505 -76.59 -14.94 89.44
CA LYS A 505 -76.49 -15.09 90.90
C LYS A 505 -77.20 -13.96 91.63
N GLN A 506 -77.02 -12.73 91.20
CA GLN A 506 -77.72 -11.58 91.78
C GLN A 506 -79.23 -11.62 91.51
N GLU A 507 -79.68 -12.18 90.37
CA GLU A 507 -81.09 -12.47 90.09
C GLU A 507 -81.65 -13.53 91.05
N LEU A 508 -80.89 -14.59 91.36
CA LEU A 508 -81.28 -15.59 92.37
C LEU A 508 -81.33 -15.00 93.78
N GLU A 509 -80.30 -14.27 94.21
CA GLU A 509 -80.26 -13.55 95.50
C GLU A 509 -81.42 -12.54 95.61
N SER A 510 -81.74 -11.82 94.53
CA SER A 510 -82.88 -10.91 94.47
C SER A 510 -84.22 -11.64 94.52
N ASN A 511 -84.34 -12.83 93.92
CA ASN A 511 -85.55 -13.65 93.99
C ASN A 511 -85.76 -14.25 95.39
N GLU A 512 -84.69 -14.65 96.08
CA GLU A 512 -84.75 -15.10 97.48
C GLU A 512 -85.19 -13.95 98.42
N LEU A 513 -84.63 -12.74 98.23
CA LEU A 513 -85.06 -11.54 98.94
C LEU A 513 -86.52 -11.17 98.63
N ASN A 514 -86.95 -11.27 97.36
CA ASN A 514 -88.33 -10.98 96.97
C ASN A 514 -89.32 -12.02 97.53
N SER A 515 -88.92 -13.29 97.61
CA SER A 515 -89.69 -14.32 98.32
C SER A 515 -89.80 -14.00 99.82
N LYS A 516 -88.74 -13.43 100.42
CA LYS A 516 -88.76 -12.97 101.82
C LYS A 516 -89.65 -11.73 102.04
N ILE A 517 -89.77 -10.86 101.04
CA ILE A 517 -90.73 -9.74 101.04
C ILE A 517 -92.16 -10.28 100.98
N ASN A 518 -92.47 -11.18 100.05
CA ASN A 518 -93.80 -11.82 99.96
C ASN A 518 -94.20 -12.50 101.29
N GLU A 519 -93.27 -13.20 101.94
CA GLU A 519 -93.45 -13.80 103.28
C GLU A 519 -93.79 -12.78 104.39
N LEU A 520 -93.42 -11.50 104.23
CA LEU A 520 -93.70 -10.43 105.18
C LEU A 520 -94.99 -9.68 104.81
N GLU A 521 -95.26 -9.50 103.52
CA GLU A 521 -96.50 -8.94 103.01
C GLU A 521 -97.72 -9.83 103.32
N GLU A 522 -97.58 -11.17 103.24
CA GLU A 522 -98.64 -12.10 103.65
C GLU A 522 -98.97 -11.96 105.15
N LYS A 523 -97.92 -11.85 106.00
CA LYS A 523 -98.06 -11.62 107.45
C LYS A 523 -98.63 -10.23 107.77
N LEU A 524 -98.42 -9.23 106.92
CA LEU A 524 -99.01 -7.90 107.03
C LEU A 524 -100.50 -7.92 106.63
N ASN A 525 -100.83 -8.58 105.53
CA ASN A 525 -102.20 -8.77 105.04
C ASN A 525 -103.08 -9.49 106.07
N ASP A 526 -102.57 -10.52 106.76
CA ASP A 526 -103.29 -11.17 107.86
C ASP A 526 -103.52 -10.25 109.07
N LYS A 527 -102.62 -9.29 109.34
CA LYS A 527 -102.85 -8.24 110.35
C LYS A 527 -103.92 -7.24 109.89
N GLU A 528 -103.93 -6.87 108.61
CA GLU A 528 -104.97 -5.97 108.05
C GLU A 528 -106.36 -6.62 108.01
N LYS A 529 -106.48 -7.92 107.70
CA LYS A 529 -107.74 -8.67 107.80
C LYS A 529 -108.31 -8.61 109.22
N LEU A 530 -107.45 -8.84 110.23
CA LEU A 530 -107.83 -8.79 111.63
C LEU A 530 -108.27 -7.37 112.07
N LEU A 531 -107.56 -6.34 111.62
CA LEU A 531 -107.89 -4.94 111.89
C LEU A 531 -109.23 -4.53 111.26
N ASN A 532 -109.50 -4.98 110.03
CA ASN A 532 -110.76 -4.67 109.32
C ASN A 532 -111.99 -5.31 109.97
N SER A 533 -111.85 -6.47 110.62
CA SER A 533 -112.94 -7.10 111.38
C SER A 533 -113.40 -6.19 112.53
N VAL A 534 -112.46 -5.75 113.37
CA VAL A 534 -112.72 -4.85 114.51
C VAL A 534 -113.25 -3.48 114.05
N LEU A 535 -112.81 -3.02 112.86
CA LEU A 535 -113.27 -1.76 112.28
C LEU A 535 -114.74 -1.80 111.81
N ASN A 536 -115.29 -2.97 111.46
CA ASN A 536 -116.69 -3.10 111.05
C ASN A 536 -117.65 -3.17 112.24
N GLU A 537 -117.33 -3.91 113.30
CA GLU A 537 -118.13 -3.94 114.55
C GLU A 537 -118.32 -2.52 115.12
N LYS A 538 -117.26 -1.70 115.05
CA LYS A 538 -117.29 -0.28 115.45
C LYS A 538 -118.25 0.57 114.61
N LYS A 539 -118.49 0.22 113.33
CA LYS A 539 -119.39 1.00 112.43
C LYS A 539 -120.86 0.72 112.72
N GLU A 540 -121.25 -0.52 113.02
CA GLU A 540 -122.65 -0.85 113.29
C GLU A 540 -123.18 -0.19 114.57
N LEU A 541 -122.39 -0.18 115.65
CA LEU A 541 -122.75 0.56 116.88
C LEU A 541 -122.97 2.06 116.60
N ASN A 542 -122.10 2.67 115.80
CA ASN A 542 -122.16 4.10 115.49
C ASN A 542 -123.36 4.46 114.59
N ALA A 543 -123.77 3.57 113.69
CA ALA A 543 -124.88 3.80 112.76
C ALA A 543 -126.26 3.88 113.44
N ASN A 544 -126.44 3.17 114.57
CA ASN A 544 -127.71 3.17 115.30
C ASN A 544 -127.85 4.37 116.25
N PHE A 545 -126.75 4.90 116.79
CA PHE A 545 -126.75 6.07 117.67
C PHE A 545 -127.30 7.32 116.95
N ILE A 546 -126.84 7.57 115.72
CA ILE A 546 -127.12 8.79 114.94
C ILE A 546 -128.62 8.93 114.56
N LYS A 547 -129.37 7.82 114.49
CA LYS A 547 -130.80 7.86 114.10
C LYS A 547 -131.73 8.41 115.18
N LEU A 548 -131.32 8.43 116.45
CA LEU A 548 -132.16 8.90 117.56
C LEU A 548 -132.10 10.42 117.78
N GLU A 549 -131.03 11.10 117.35
CA GLU A 549 -130.79 12.50 117.75
C GLU A 549 -131.52 13.53 116.88
N LYS A 550 -131.91 13.20 115.64
CA LYS A 550 -132.22 14.20 114.60
C LYS A 550 -133.70 14.56 114.39
N ILE A 551 -134.64 13.92 115.07
CA ILE A 551 -136.10 14.23 114.96
C ILE A 551 -136.66 14.80 116.27
N HIS A 552 -135.93 14.72 117.39
CA HIS A 552 -136.41 15.20 118.70
C HIS A 552 -136.15 16.71 118.95
N LYS A 553 -135.43 17.43 118.08
CA LYS A 553 -134.97 18.80 118.37
C LYS A 553 -135.72 19.95 117.68
N ASP A 554 -136.55 19.70 116.66
CA ASP A 554 -137.48 20.70 116.09
C ASP A 554 -138.83 20.72 116.85
N ARG A 555 -138.77 20.52 118.17
CA ARG A 555 -139.90 20.07 119.00
C ARG A 555 -140.67 21.19 119.71
N GLU A 556 -140.02 22.33 119.98
CA GLU A 556 -140.33 23.09 121.20
C GLU A 556 -140.40 24.63 121.08
N MET A 557 -140.11 25.21 119.90
CA MET A 557 -140.12 26.66 119.73
C MET A 557 -141.31 27.16 118.90
N ASN A 558 -142.15 27.96 119.55
CA ASN A 558 -143.29 28.74 119.06
C ASN A 558 -144.50 27.90 118.59
N THR A 559 -145.53 27.58 119.39
CA THR A 559 -145.98 28.08 120.70
C THR A 559 -146.22 29.60 120.81
N SER A 560 -147.18 30.00 121.63
CA SER A 560 -147.44 31.39 122.03
C SER A 560 -147.83 32.42 120.95
N GLU A 561 -148.10 32.04 119.70
CA GLU A 561 -149.28 32.59 119.03
C GLU A 561 -150.48 31.76 119.51
N GLU A 562 -151.35 32.28 120.39
CA GLU A 562 -152.29 33.40 120.18
C GLU A 562 -153.42 32.98 119.22
N LYS A 563 -154.31 32.03 119.57
CA LYS A 563 -154.93 31.69 120.86
C LYS A 563 -155.81 32.79 121.48
N GLU A 564 -155.67 34.05 121.07
CA GLU A 564 -156.44 35.20 121.59
C GLU A 564 -157.00 36.16 120.53
N LEU A 565 -156.99 35.74 119.25
CA LEU A 565 -157.53 36.48 118.11
C LEU A 565 -158.31 35.55 117.16
N LYS A 566 -159.64 35.62 117.03
CA LYS A 566 -160.72 35.97 118.00
C LYS A 566 -161.97 35.27 117.44
N ASN A 567 -162.43 34.13 117.95
CA ASN A 567 -163.04 33.97 119.29
C ASN A 567 -164.09 35.04 119.65
N LYS A 568 -164.57 35.80 118.65
CA LYS A 568 -165.56 36.90 118.70
C LYS A 568 -166.02 37.38 117.30
N VAL A 569 -165.40 36.91 116.21
CA VAL A 569 -165.89 36.99 114.83
C VAL A 569 -165.76 35.58 114.22
N SER A 570 -166.79 34.90 113.73
CA SER A 570 -168.22 35.24 113.77
C SER A 570 -169.07 33.96 113.82
N GLN A 571 -169.14 33.36 115.02
CA GLN A 571 -170.20 32.39 115.35
C GLN A 571 -171.60 33.05 115.33
N LEU A 572 -171.59 34.39 115.48
CA LEU A 572 -172.73 35.30 115.54
C LEU A 572 -172.35 36.66 114.88
N GLU A 573 -171.70 36.62 113.70
CA GLU A 573 -172.41 37.23 112.56
C GLU A 573 -173.31 36.09 112.09
N ASN A 574 -174.56 36.03 112.57
CA ASN A 574 -175.47 37.19 112.64
C ASN A 574 -175.30 37.96 111.32
N ASP A 575 -175.72 37.37 110.22
CA ASP A 575 -177.03 36.73 110.15
C ASP A 575 -176.98 35.33 109.47
N ILE A 576 -178.08 34.61 109.22
CA ILE A 576 -179.33 35.13 108.66
C ILE A 576 -178.91 36.04 107.45
N PHE A 577 -179.75 36.91 106.91
CA PHE A 577 -179.58 37.46 105.54
C PHE A 577 -179.33 36.43 104.41
N GLU A 578 -179.39 35.12 104.72
CA GLU A 578 -180.65 34.32 104.64
C GLU A 578 -181.10 33.93 103.23
N LYS A 579 -180.49 34.46 102.16
CA LYS A 579 -181.22 34.64 100.90
C LYS A 579 -180.72 33.90 99.66
N ASN A 580 -179.47 33.44 99.61
CA ASN A 580 -178.84 32.88 98.40
C ASN A 580 -178.22 31.49 98.71
N LYS A 581 -178.95 30.38 98.78
CA LYS A 581 -180.09 29.91 97.97
C LYS A 581 -179.77 29.92 96.46
N ASN A 582 -179.93 28.74 95.86
CA ASN A 582 -179.86 28.47 94.42
C ASN A 582 -178.50 28.61 93.73
N ILE A 583 -178.37 27.80 92.68
CA ILE A 583 -177.39 27.82 91.59
C ILE A 583 -176.02 27.24 91.98
N LYS A 584 -175.76 25.94 91.75
CA LYS A 584 -175.86 25.06 90.55
C LYS A 584 -174.60 25.10 89.69
N ILE A 585 -173.97 23.92 89.61
CA ILE A 585 -173.33 23.34 88.41
C ILE A 585 -172.14 24.16 87.88
N LEU A 586 -171.31 23.55 87.03
CA LEU A 586 -170.19 24.23 86.34
C LEU A 586 -169.06 24.64 87.34
N GLN A 587 -167.82 24.90 86.93
CA GLN A 587 -167.09 24.77 85.66
C GLN A 587 -165.59 24.56 86.08
N GLN A 588 -164.63 24.02 85.31
CA GLN A 588 -164.59 23.32 84.01
C GLN A 588 -163.15 23.30 83.45
N ARG A 589 -162.63 22.11 83.13
CA ARG A 589 -161.56 21.86 82.12
C ARG A 589 -160.31 22.79 82.22
N LEU A 590 -159.58 22.86 81.09
CA LEU A 590 -158.82 24.02 80.58
C LEU A 590 -157.93 24.70 81.64
N SER A 591 -156.69 24.27 81.86
CA SER A 591 -155.73 24.00 80.77
C SER A 591 -154.71 22.88 81.00
N ASP A 592 -154.20 22.37 79.89
CA ASP A 592 -152.85 21.82 79.70
C ASP A 592 -152.41 20.58 80.49
N ILE A 593 -153.07 19.48 80.14
CA ILE A 593 -152.39 18.21 79.82
C ILE A 593 -151.27 18.48 78.78
N LYS A 594 -150.20 17.66 78.72
CA LYS A 594 -149.12 17.63 77.70
C LYS A 594 -148.19 18.87 77.78
N LYS A 595 -146.86 18.73 77.86
CA LYS A 595 -145.96 17.77 77.18
C LYS A 595 -144.83 17.29 78.11
N THR A 596 -144.22 16.10 78.01
CA THR A 596 -143.86 15.23 76.86
C THR A 596 -142.49 15.55 76.24
N LEU A 597 -141.51 14.67 76.56
CA LEU A 597 -140.34 14.23 75.75
C LEU A 597 -139.17 15.19 75.43
N GLN A 598 -138.00 14.54 75.29
CA GLN A 598 -136.77 14.94 74.58
C GLN A 598 -135.94 16.09 75.20
N ARG A 599 -134.66 16.17 74.77
CA ARG A 599 -133.64 17.17 75.17
C ARG A 599 -133.08 16.91 76.60
N GLU A 600 -131.86 17.32 76.99
CA GLU A 600 -130.75 17.91 76.24
C GLU A 600 -129.38 17.73 76.95
N LEU A 601 -128.35 18.32 76.33
CA LEU A 601 -127.16 18.98 76.91
C LEU A 601 -127.08 19.20 78.44
N LYS A 602 -125.83 19.09 78.94
CA LYS A 602 -125.23 19.77 80.12
C LYS A 602 -125.74 19.28 81.52
N VAL A 603 -125.03 19.40 82.67
CA VAL A 603 -123.92 20.26 83.16
C VAL A 603 -124.37 21.68 83.57
N PRO A 604 -123.75 22.37 84.56
CA PRO A 604 -123.33 21.99 85.92
C PRO A 604 -124.24 22.72 86.96
N SER A 605 -123.70 23.14 88.12
CA SER A 605 -124.08 24.38 88.86
C SER A 605 -125.42 24.38 89.64
N THR A 606 -125.70 25.25 90.64
CA THR A 606 -125.02 26.31 91.46
C THR A 606 -126.00 26.66 92.62
N ALA A 607 -125.69 27.28 93.76
CA ALA A 607 -124.48 27.60 94.56
C ALA A 607 -124.99 28.22 95.90
N ILE A 608 -124.30 29.22 96.49
CA ILE A 608 -124.72 30.08 97.64
C ILE A 608 -124.61 29.31 99.00
N ASP A 609 -123.73 29.62 99.97
CA ASP A 609 -123.48 30.85 100.78
C ASP A 609 -124.57 31.05 101.88
N PRO A 610 -124.33 31.59 103.11
CA PRO A 610 -123.18 32.38 103.60
C PRO A 610 -122.59 32.03 105.00
N GLY A 611 -121.51 32.74 105.36
CA GLY A 611 -121.13 33.06 106.76
C GLY A 611 -120.26 32.05 107.51
N GLY A 612 -119.69 32.48 108.65
CA GLY A 612 -118.77 31.68 109.47
C GLY A 612 -117.42 31.44 108.77
N SER A 613 -116.86 32.50 108.20
CA SER A 613 -116.12 32.45 106.93
C SER A 613 -114.73 33.11 106.96
N GLU A 614 -113.99 32.90 105.85
CA GLU A 614 -112.86 33.72 105.35
C GLU A 614 -111.53 33.70 106.16
N SER A 615 -110.33 33.76 105.55
CA SER A 615 -109.92 33.68 104.13
C SER A 615 -108.40 33.45 104.02
N SER A 616 -107.87 33.04 102.84
CA SER A 616 -106.43 32.78 102.56
C SER A 616 -105.84 31.56 103.33
N ASP A 617 -104.73 30.88 103.01
CA ASP A 617 -103.65 30.94 101.99
C ASP A 617 -102.93 29.55 101.95
N LYS A 618 -102.10 29.09 100.97
CA LYS A 618 -101.81 29.43 99.55
C LYS A 618 -100.91 28.32 98.92
N TYR A 619 -101.03 28.05 97.60
CA TYR A 619 -99.95 27.64 96.65
C TYR A 619 -99.32 26.22 96.82
N VAL A 620 -98.55 25.58 95.91
CA VAL A 620 -98.27 25.50 94.42
C VAL A 620 -96.97 24.65 94.34
N LEU A 621 -96.84 23.58 93.54
CA LEU A 621 -96.42 23.49 92.11
C LEU A 621 -94.99 24.04 91.79
N LYS A 622 -94.52 23.76 90.55
CA LYS A 622 -93.45 24.45 89.75
C LYS A 622 -92.05 23.78 89.77
N GLN A 623 -91.34 23.52 88.65
CA GLN A 623 -91.62 23.47 87.19
C GLN A 623 -90.53 22.59 86.50
N GLU A 624 -90.82 21.79 85.47
CA GLU A 624 -90.63 22.03 84.00
C GLU A 624 -89.22 22.41 83.47
N SER A 625 -88.96 21.95 82.22
CA SER A 625 -88.02 22.48 81.20
C SER A 625 -86.58 21.96 81.12
N LEU A 626 -85.94 21.84 79.94
CA LEU A 626 -86.38 21.67 78.52
C LEU A 626 -85.12 21.35 77.66
N GLN A 627 -85.21 20.42 76.68
CA GLN A 627 -84.41 20.39 75.42
C GLN A 627 -82.85 20.27 75.56
N GLN A 628 -81.99 20.05 74.55
CA GLN A 628 -82.05 19.58 73.13
C GLN A 628 -80.64 19.05 72.74
N LEU A 629 -80.47 18.31 71.63
CA LEU A 629 -79.38 18.50 70.64
C LEU A 629 -79.43 17.52 69.43
N SER A 630 -78.85 17.94 68.30
CA SER A 630 -78.92 17.28 66.97
C SER A 630 -77.98 17.98 65.95
N VAL A 631 -77.46 17.42 64.84
CA VAL A 631 -77.24 16.03 64.34
C VAL A 631 -76.46 16.10 62.98
N THR A 632 -75.87 15.00 62.48
CA THR A 632 -75.30 14.80 61.09
C THR A 632 -74.08 15.68 60.66
N SER A 633 -73.35 15.46 59.53
CA SER A 633 -72.85 14.25 58.81
C SER A 633 -71.83 14.57 57.66
N SER A 634 -70.97 13.59 57.32
CA SER A 634 -70.49 13.18 55.95
C SER A 634 -69.57 14.02 55.01
N SER A 635 -68.68 13.27 54.29
CA SER A 635 -68.02 13.52 52.97
C SER A 635 -66.84 14.51 52.84
N GLY A 636 -65.80 14.34 51.97
CA GLY A 636 -65.35 13.16 51.16
C GLY A 636 -64.44 13.52 49.92
N VAL A 637 -63.47 12.64 49.55
CA VAL A 637 -62.66 12.58 48.25
C VAL A 637 -61.63 13.74 48.01
N GLY A 638 -60.48 13.67 47.29
CA GLY A 638 -59.62 12.58 46.72
C GLY A 638 -58.82 12.96 45.42
N GLY A 639 -57.54 12.52 45.21
CA GLY A 639 -56.92 12.28 43.85
C GLY A 639 -55.68 13.07 43.29
N PHE A 640 -54.50 12.42 43.25
CA PHE A 640 -53.42 12.29 42.18
C PHE A 640 -52.88 13.36 41.15
N ARG A 641 -51.53 13.35 40.95
CA ARG A 641 -50.65 13.36 39.70
C ARG A 641 -49.94 14.62 39.06
N ASN A 642 -48.59 14.49 38.91
CA ASN A 642 -47.62 14.69 37.76
C ASN A 642 -47.14 16.03 37.08
N ASP A 643 -45.78 16.11 36.93
CA ASP A 643 -44.88 16.42 35.74
C ASP A 643 -44.42 17.82 35.18
N ASP A 644 -43.07 18.04 35.19
CA ASP A 644 -42.06 18.15 34.09
C ASP A 644 -41.55 19.47 33.33
N ASN A 645 -40.21 19.48 33.06
CA ASN A 645 -39.30 20.00 31.97
C ASN A 645 -39.03 21.49 31.49
N ASN A 646 -37.75 21.94 31.64
CA ASN A 646 -36.69 22.34 30.62
C ASN A 646 -36.50 23.71 29.86
N TYR A 647 -35.26 23.88 29.34
CA TYR A 647 -34.66 24.72 28.24
C TYR A 647 -33.91 26.08 28.45
N GLU A 648 -33.03 26.44 27.48
CA GLU A 648 -31.86 27.36 27.55
C GLU A 648 -31.57 28.14 26.22
N GLU A 649 -30.58 29.06 26.24
CA GLU A 649 -29.64 29.48 25.15
C GLU A 649 -29.96 30.69 24.23
N SER A 650 -28.94 31.57 24.00
CA SER A 650 -28.68 32.34 22.76
C SER A 650 -27.47 33.33 22.84
N ARG A 651 -26.34 33.04 22.16
CA ARG A 651 -25.33 34.02 21.65
C ARG A 651 -24.10 33.31 21.01
N ASP A 652 -23.96 33.27 19.68
CA ASP A 652 -22.63 33.23 18.99
C ASP A 652 -22.61 33.39 17.43
N ASP A 653 -23.73 33.72 16.80
CA ASP A 653 -23.99 33.47 15.36
C ASP A 653 -23.29 34.41 14.32
N VAL A 654 -22.23 35.12 14.71
CA VAL A 654 -21.50 36.06 13.83
C VAL A 654 -20.23 35.44 13.21
N ASN A 655 -19.60 34.48 13.90
CA ASN A 655 -18.24 34.04 13.57
C ASN A 655 -18.17 33.05 12.38
N PHE A 656 -19.18 32.18 12.24
CA PHE A 656 -19.17 31.08 11.26
C PHE A 656 -19.19 31.51 9.78
N LYS A 657 -19.82 32.64 9.44
CA LYS A 657 -19.89 33.12 8.04
C LYS A 657 -18.53 33.53 7.49
N TYR A 658 -17.69 34.18 8.30
CA TYR A 658 -16.32 34.53 7.91
C TYR A 658 -15.40 33.30 7.92
N LEU A 659 -15.49 32.47 8.96
CA LEU A 659 -14.69 31.24 9.09
C LEU A 659 -14.83 30.34 7.85
N LYS A 660 -16.05 30.08 7.37
CA LYS A 660 -16.29 29.26 6.17
C LYS A 660 -15.63 29.85 4.92
N HIS A 661 -15.64 31.17 4.74
CA HIS A 661 -15.08 31.80 3.54
C HIS A 661 -13.54 31.83 3.59
N VAL A 662 -12.93 32.08 4.76
CA VAL A 662 -11.47 32.06 4.93
C VAL A 662 -10.91 30.65 4.78
N LEU A 663 -11.58 29.62 5.34
CA LEU A 663 -11.19 28.22 5.15
C LEU A 663 -11.32 27.77 3.70
N MET A 664 -12.43 28.07 3.03
CA MET A 664 -12.58 27.75 1.60
C MET A 664 -11.48 28.42 0.77
N LYS A 665 -11.20 29.70 1.01
CA LYS A 665 -10.11 30.40 0.30
C LYS A 665 -8.76 29.77 0.59
N PHE A 666 -8.43 29.43 1.84
CA PHE A 666 -7.18 28.76 2.19
C PHE A 666 -7.00 27.42 1.47
N LEU A 667 -8.07 26.60 1.40
CA LEU A 667 -8.05 25.28 0.75
C LEU A 667 -8.04 25.32 -0.79
N THR A 668 -8.41 26.44 -1.41
CA THR A 668 -8.44 26.58 -2.89
C THR A 668 -7.45 27.62 -3.45
N SER A 669 -6.63 28.25 -2.62
CA SER A 669 -5.56 29.16 -3.08
C SER A 669 -4.29 28.37 -3.42
N ARG A 670 -3.41 28.95 -4.23
CA ARG A 670 -2.05 28.38 -4.44
C ARG A 670 -1.27 28.46 -3.14
N GLU A 671 -0.29 27.57 -2.94
CA GLU A 671 0.42 27.41 -1.68
C GLU A 671 1.08 28.72 -1.17
N CYS A 672 1.57 29.57 -2.08
CA CYS A 672 2.17 30.89 -1.76
C CYS A 672 1.15 31.96 -1.35
N GLU A 673 -0.11 31.82 -1.76
CA GLU A 673 -1.23 32.64 -1.28
C GLU A 673 -1.76 32.09 0.06
N ALA A 674 -1.77 30.76 0.23
CA ALA A 674 -2.17 30.10 1.47
C ALA A 674 -1.27 30.45 2.66
N GLN A 675 0.06 30.57 2.45
CA GLN A 675 1.01 31.01 3.49
C GLN A 675 0.63 32.36 4.14
N HIS A 676 0.09 33.31 3.36
CA HIS A 676 -0.35 34.61 3.87
C HIS A 676 -1.67 34.52 4.65
N LEU A 677 -2.45 33.47 4.44
CA LEU A 677 -3.73 33.22 5.13
C LEU A 677 -3.58 32.39 6.41
N THR A 678 -2.46 31.66 6.60
CA THR A 678 -2.18 30.81 7.77
C THR A 678 -2.50 31.48 9.10
N ARG A 679 -2.05 32.72 9.31
CA ARG A 679 -2.26 33.47 10.56
C ARG A 679 -3.73 33.86 10.81
N ALA A 680 -4.48 34.10 9.74
CA ALA A 680 -5.92 34.36 9.83
C ALA A 680 -6.70 33.07 10.15
N VAL A 681 -6.32 31.94 9.54
CA VAL A 681 -6.88 30.61 9.84
C VAL A 681 -6.60 30.22 11.30
N ALA A 682 -5.36 30.36 11.76
CA ALA A 682 -4.98 30.06 13.15
C ALA A 682 -5.76 30.92 14.16
N THR A 683 -5.92 32.22 13.89
CA THR A 683 -6.70 33.12 14.75
C THR A 683 -8.18 32.73 14.79
N LEU A 684 -8.79 32.41 13.64
CA LEU A 684 -10.23 32.09 13.55
C LEU A 684 -10.59 30.69 14.06
N LEU A 685 -9.66 29.72 14.00
CA LEU A 685 -9.82 28.38 14.56
C LEU A 685 -9.27 28.22 15.99
N ARG A 686 -8.66 29.28 16.55
CA ARG A 686 -8.01 29.28 17.88
C ARG A 686 -6.92 28.19 18.02
N PHE A 687 -6.15 27.97 16.96
CA PHE A 687 -4.98 27.09 17.00
C PHE A 687 -3.96 27.59 18.04
N SER A 688 -3.26 26.66 18.67
CA SER A 688 -2.07 26.94 19.47
C SER A 688 -0.92 27.45 18.57
N ALA A 689 0.07 28.10 19.18
CA ALA A 689 1.27 28.54 18.47
C ALA A 689 2.08 27.38 17.88
N GLU A 690 1.91 26.16 18.40
CA GLU A 690 2.55 24.95 17.90
C GLU A 690 1.81 24.39 16.67
N GLU A 691 0.48 24.42 16.66
CA GLU A 691 -0.34 24.06 15.50
C GLU A 691 -0.21 25.08 14.35
N GLU A 692 -0.15 26.40 14.63
CA GLU A 692 0.12 27.41 13.60
C GLU A 692 1.51 27.20 12.96
N LYS A 693 2.52 26.89 13.78
CA LYS A 693 3.88 26.57 13.33
C LYS A 693 3.90 25.31 12.46
N LEU A 694 3.27 24.22 12.91
CA LEU A 694 3.22 22.93 12.20
C LEU A 694 2.50 23.05 10.85
N LEU A 695 1.43 23.85 10.77
CA LEU A 695 0.73 24.17 9.53
C LEU A 695 1.63 24.98 8.57
N LYS A 696 2.38 25.95 9.09
CA LYS A 696 3.32 26.75 8.31
C LYS A 696 4.47 25.90 7.76
N GLU A 697 5.11 25.07 8.59
CA GLU A 697 6.19 24.16 8.21
C GLU A 697 5.71 23.14 7.16
N THR A 698 4.46 22.68 7.24
CA THR A 698 3.85 21.79 6.23
C THR A 698 3.66 22.47 4.88
N LEU A 699 3.36 23.77 4.84
CA LEU A 699 3.29 24.56 3.60
C LEU A 699 4.68 24.86 3.03
N GLU A 700 5.65 25.22 3.87
CA GLU A 700 7.05 25.45 3.44
C GLU A 700 7.71 24.15 2.92
N TRP A 701 7.43 23.00 3.55
CA TRP A 701 7.84 21.69 3.05
C TRP A 701 7.31 21.41 1.65
N LYS A 702 6.01 21.65 1.39
CA LYS A 702 5.39 21.46 0.07
C LYS A 702 5.99 22.31 -1.05
N MET A 703 6.66 23.43 -0.73
CA MET A 703 7.36 24.27 -1.71
C MET A 703 8.82 23.88 -1.92
N SER A 704 9.40 23.08 -1.02
CA SER A 704 10.84 22.81 -0.99
C SER A 704 11.16 21.42 -1.51
N TRP A 705 11.83 21.37 -2.68
CA TRP A 705 12.31 20.12 -3.29
C TRP A 705 13.25 19.31 -2.36
N PHE A 706 13.87 19.96 -1.37
CA PHE A 706 14.85 19.36 -0.46
C PHE A 706 14.42 19.45 1.03
N GLY A 707 13.15 19.76 1.31
CA GLY A 707 12.64 19.84 2.68
C GLY A 707 12.46 18.46 3.33
N THR A 708 12.93 18.29 4.57
CA THR A 708 12.48 17.21 5.44
C THR A 708 11.02 17.42 5.83
N LYS A 709 10.23 16.33 5.83
CA LYS A 709 8.81 16.37 6.19
C LYS A 709 8.64 16.72 7.68
N PRO A 710 7.74 17.65 8.06
CA PRO A 710 7.44 17.95 9.46
C PRO A 710 6.89 16.73 10.22
N ASP A 711 7.20 16.65 11.51
CA ASP A 711 6.77 15.54 12.36
C ASP A 711 5.32 15.71 12.82
N LEU A 712 4.40 15.18 12.01
CA LEU A 712 2.98 15.09 12.32
C LEU A 712 2.76 13.93 13.31
N GLY A 713 2.98 14.22 14.60
CA GLY A 713 3.02 13.24 15.69
C GLY A 713 1.82 12.28 15.75
N ASN A 714 2.06 11.11 16.36
CA ASN A 714 1.27 9.87 16.23
C ASN A 714 -0.20 9.95 16.72
N GLY A 715 -1.06 10.62 15.96
CA GLY A 715 -2.53 10.62 16.09
C GLY A 715 -3.22 9.80 14.99
N GLN A 716 -4.39 9.21 15.28
CA GLN A 716 -5.08 8.23 14.42
C GLN A 716 -5.64 8.79 13.09
N THR A 717 -5.45 10.07 12.78
CA THR A 717 -5.95 10.73 11.55
C THR A 717 -4.91 10.86 10.43
N ALA A 718 -3.66 10.45 10.65
CA ALA A 718 -2.53 10.63 9.73
C ALA A 718 -2.55 9.68 8.49
N LYS A 719 -3.59 9.77 7.64
CA LYS A 719 -3.64 9.12 6.32
C LYS A 719 -3.35 10.13 5.19
N SER A 720 -2.13 10.12 4.67
CA SER A 720 -1.76 10.95 3.51
C SER A 720 -2.16 10.30 2.18
N ILE A 721 -2.97 11.00 1.39
CA ILE A 721 -3.17 10.69 -0.03
C ILE A 721 -1.93 11.23 -0.80
N PRO A 722 -1.25 10.43 -1.64
CA PRO A 722 -0.12 10.92 -2.42
C PRO A 722 -0.56 11.91 -3.51
N PRO A 723 0.30 12.84 -3.95
CA PRO A 723 0.04 13.68 -5.11
C PRO A 723 -0.06 12.84 -6.39
N ARG A 724 -0.71 13.40 -7.41
CA ARG A 724 -0.98 12.77 -8.71
C ARG A 724 -0.42 13.64 -9.84
#